data_AF-A0A6G3Z2I1-F1
#
_entry.id   AF-A0A6G3Z2I1-F1
#
_cell.length_a   1.000
_cell.length_b   1.000
_cell.length_c   1.000
_cell.angle_alpha   90.00
_cell.angle_beta   90.00
_cell.angle_gamma   90.00
#
_symmetry.space_group_name_H-M   'P 1'
#
loop_
_entity.id
_entity.type
_entity.pdbx_description
1 polymer ?
#
loop_
_entity_poly.entity_id
_entity_poly.type
_entity_poly.pdbx_seq_one_letter_code
_entity_poly.pdbx_strand_id
1 'polypeptide(L)'
;MMESRDVTHEAVKSGSWFDPSTWKNGVVPGNNAQVKIPEGVEVTYDSVSDTRLFSVYVKGGLTFATDTDTRMVVDTIVTSGSSTLTIGTEGDPVQADHKTEIIIRGDGTPVDQRNWDPGQFTKGIVTHGNVEIFGAQKDTFLTLAQDAKAGDTSLLLKETPQGWRVGDKLVLGGTSYNANGSDANNTRFQDEELTITKIEGNRIFFTNDDTGNNALRFDHAKPSGTQFNQNELNLYVANRSRNIEIFGELGEQTMPSNGGDVHQRGHVMFMHNPYVIVHYAAFNDLGRGDKLELVDSKDNARGRYNVHFHRTGAEDITSTPAEAVGLAVKGSPGWGIAHHQSHLNIEDSVVYETVGAGIAAEAGDEIGTWRNNIVIKTMGDGVNISADGVNANGVPLFSPNFVDYRGNLAKDRVSEFDFGFAGEAYWVQGGMQVQMQDNIAISSVNGVNLFSENWLLSDKDAQTIAIRNLAIRQDDGTLVESPLMKALLEAGYSPDDRVPVGILPPKQLEGFEVYNANIGVVSWFVQRNDDGQGSFDTTLTGQHNSNIAHNVKGQIQDVTVWGVTNQGLALQNSTQLEFKDVLLVGDPANPIAYKDGGISNAQGVAITSDYLSNQNTFDNFRIEGFAKGVSLPVAPGTNQPIPTDTSGTIDVAGGTLKNSQFAQVGNPIFKTTAIATFNDSSF
;
A
#
# COMPACT_ATOMS: atom_id res chain seq x y z
N MET A 1 -2.06 29.61 4.95
CA MET A 1 -2.97 29.15 3.87
C MET A 1 -3.83 30.32 3.44
N MET A 2 -3.72 30.71 2.17
CA MET A 2 -4.27 31.90 1.49
C MET A 2 -5.16 32.81 2.36
N GLU A 3 -4.56 33.88 2.88
CA GLU A 3 -5.33 34.97 3.49
C GLU A 3 -6.19 35.67 2.42
N SER A 4 -7.28 36.32 2.85
CA SER A 4 -8.21 37.05 1.99
C SER A 4 -7.60 38.17 1.13
N ARG A 5 -6.31 38.48 1.31
CA ARG A 5 -5.59 39.59 0.68
C ARG A 5 -5.18 39.33 -0.77
N ASP A 6 -5.20 38.07 -1.21
CA ASP A 6 -4.71 37.70 -2.55
C ASP A 6 -5.83 37.32 -3.53
N VAL A 7 -7.11 37.50 -3.17
CA VAL A 7 -8.24 37.16 -4.06
C VAL A 7 -8.33 38.14 -5.22
N THR A 8 -8.18 37.61 -6.44
CA THR A 8 -8.33 38.39 -7.68
C THR A 8 -9.73 38.28 -8.29
N HIS A 9 -10.38 37.14 -8.10
CA HIS A 9 -11.71 36.83 -8.63
C HIS A 9 -12.57 36.20 -7.54
N GLU A 10 -13.78 36.70 -7.37
CA GLU A 10 -14.73 36.20 -6.37
C GLU A 10 -16.07 35.96 -7.05
N ALA A 11 -16.64 34.77 -6.87
CA ALA A 11 -17.99 34.47 -7.34
C ALA A 11 -19.01 35.24 -6.50
N VAL A 12 -20.01 35.84 -7.15
CA VAL A 12 -21.05 36.68 -6.51
C VAL A 12 -22.45 36.08 -6.60
N LYS A 13 -22.62 35.02 -7.40
CA LYS A 13 -23.85 34.23 -7.52
C LYS A 13 -23.50 32.82 -7.97
N SER A 14 -24.41 31.87 -7.74
CA SER A 14 -24.27 30.51 -8.27
C SER A 14 -24.47 30.49 -9.80
N GLY A 15 -23.75 29.60 -10.48
CA GLY A 15 -23.83 29.45 -11.94
C GLY A 15 -22.56 28.85 -12.56
N SER A 16 -22.50 28.86 -13.90
CA SER A 16 -21.33 28.38 -14.64
C SER A 16 -20.09 29.22 -14.34
N TRP A 17 -18.93 28.56 -14.22
CA TRP A 17 -17.61 29.16 -14.14
C TRP A 17 -17.33 30.06 -15.35
N PHE A 18 -17.90 29.74 -16.52
CA PHE A 18 -17.63 30.45 -17.77
C PHE A 18 -18.65 31.57 -18.06
N ASP A 19 -19.66 31.77 -17.21
CA ASP A 19 -20.56 32.92 -17.29
C ASP A 19 -19.94 34.15 -16.59
N PRO A 20 -19.68 35.26 -17.31
CA PRO A 20 -19.17 36.49 -16.71
C PRO A 20 -19.99 36.97 -15.51
N SER A 21 -21.31 36.76 -15.52
CA SER A 21 -22.20 37.23 -14.46
C SER A 21 -22.07 36.45 -13.14
N THR A 22 -21.42 35.28 -13.14
CA THR A 22 -21.04 34.53 -11.93
C THR A 22 -20.00 35.29 -11.11
N TRP A 23 -19.18 36.12 -11.75
CA TRP A 23 -18.00 36.73 -11.16
C TRP A 23 -18.18 38.20 -10.86
N LYS A 24 -17.56 38.65 -9.77
CA LYS A 24 -17.45 40.07 -9.44
C LYS A 24 -16.84 40.83 -10.62
N ASN A 25 -17.43 41.98 -10.96
CA ASN A 25 -17.06 42.82 -12.10
C ASN A 25 -17.32 42.22 -13.50
N GLY A 26 -17.98 41.07 -13.61
CA GLY A 26 -18.32 40.51 -14.92
C GLY A 26 -17.13 39.92 -15.68
N VAL A 27 -16.11 39.40 -14.98
CA VAL A 27 -14.87 38.89 -15.59
C VAL A 27 -14.62 37.47 -15.14
N VAL A 28 -14.59 36.53 -16.09
CA VAL A 28 -14.25 35.13 -15.86
C VAL A 28 -12.77 35.00 -15.44
N PRO A 29 -12.42 34.16 -14.44
CA PRO A 29 -11.05 33.94 -14.01
C PRO A 29 -10.10 33.59 -15.16
N GLY A 30 -9.07 34.41 -15.33
CA GLY A 30 -8.01 34.21 -16.32
C GLY A 30 -6.73 33.59 -15.74
N ASN A 31 -5.63 33.68 -16.50
CA ASN A 31 -4.33 33.17 -16.06
C ASN A 31 -3.86 33.82 -14.75
N ASN A 32 -3.27 32.99 -13.89
CA ASN A 32 -2.82 33.31 -12.53
C ASN A 32 -3.93 33.85 -11.61
N ALA A 33 -5.20 33.65 -11.96
CA ALA A 33 -6.28 34.02 -11.07
C ALA A 33 -6.19 33.23 -9.76
N GLN A 34 -6.37 33.98 -8.67
CA GLN A 34 -6.62 33.51 -7.32
C GLN A 34 -8.10 33.66 -7.06
N VAL A 35 -8.81 32.54 -7.15
CA VAL A 35 -10.27 32.46 -7.20
C VAL A 35 -10.82 32.12 -5.83
N LYS A 36 -11.92 32.77 -5.45
CA LYS A 36 -12.69 32.45 -4.26
C LYS A 36 -14.15 32.17 -4.61
N ILE A 37 -14.65 31.03 -4.17
CA ILE A 37 -16.08 30.69 -4.18
C ILE A 37 -16.58 30.85 -2.74
N PRO A 38 -17.33 31.91 -2.41
CA PRO A 38 -17.77 32.15 -1.03
C PRO A 38 -18.85 31.15 -0.58
N GLU A 39 -19.07 31.10 0.73
CA GLU A 39 -20.13 30.29 1.34
C GLU A 39 -21.51 30.66 0.78
N GLY A 40 -22.35 29.65 0.52
CA GLY A 40 -23.68 29.82 -0.10
C GLY A 40 -23.68 30.07 -1.61
N VAL A 41 -22.51 30.01 -2.27
CA VAL A 41 -22.38 30.11 -3.73
C VAL A 41 -21.88 28.78 -4.30
N GLU A 42 -22.56 28.30 -5.34
CA GLU A 42 -22.27 27.05 -6.04
C GLU A 42 -21.80 27.38 -7.46
N VAL A 43 -20.58 27.01 -7.82
CA VAL A 43 -20.03 27.23 -9.17
C VAL A 43 -19.88 25.91 -9.90
N THR A 44 -20.43 25.84 -11.11
CA THR A 44 -20.29 24.68 -11.99
C THR A 44 -19.16 24.90 -12.99
N TYR A 45 -18.19 23.99 -13.04
CA TYR A 45 -17.14 23.96 -14.05
C TYR A 45 -17.56 23.03 -15.19
N ASP A 46 -17.98 23.61 -16.32
CA ASP A 46 -18.73 22.93 -17.39
C ASP A 46 -18.10 23.07 -18.79
N SER A 47 -16.78 23.25 -18.86
CA SER A 47 -16.05 23.29 -20.13
C SER A 47 -14.57 22.93 -19.96
N VAL A 48 -13.92 22.58 -21.06
CA VAL A 48 -12.46 22.47 -21.18
C VAL A 48 -11.84 23.87 -21.19
N SER A 49 -10.80 24.10 -20.38
CA SER A 49 -10.01 25.33 -20.41
C SER A 49 -8.54 25.08 -20.05
N ASP A 50 -7.62 25.56 -20.89
CA ASP A 50 -6.18 25.55 -20.62
C ASP A 50 -5.72 26.80 -19.82
N THR A 51 -6.68 27.57 -19.29
CA THR A 51 -6.38 28.72 -18.42
C THR A 51 -5.68 28.25 -17.16
N ARG A 52 -4.50 28.81 -16.89
CA ARG A 52 -3.61 28.38 -15.80
C ARG A 52 -3.91 29.17 -14.54
N LEU A 53 -4.73 28.61 -13.65
CA LEU A 53 -5.11 29.25 -12.39
C LEU A 53 -3.94 29.19 -11.38
N PHE A 54 -3.85 30.19 -10.52
CA PHE A 54 -2.93 30.13 -9.37
C PHE A 54 -3.61 29.44 -8.19
N SER A 55 -4.87 29.77 -7.91
CA SER A 55 -5.58 29.05 -6.85
C SER A 55 -7.09 29.08 -6.98
N VAL A 56 -7.73 28.06 -6.40
CA VAL A 56 -9.17 28.00 -6.23
C VAL A 56 -9.48 27.68 -4.77
N TYR A 57 -9.98 28.68 -4.04
CA TYR A 57 -10.41 28.54 -2.66
C TYR A 57 -11.93 28.39 -2.58
N VAL A 58 -12.39 27.22 -2.16
CA VAL A 58 -13.81 26.83 -2.14
C VAL A 58 -14.34 26.90 -0.70
N LYS A 59 -15.27 27.83 -0.46
CA LYS A 59 -16.04 27.93 0.78
C LYS A 59 -17.50 27.51 0.64
N GLY A 60 -18.10 27.75 -0.53
CA GLY A 60 -19.39 27.20 -0.94
C GLY A 60 -19.17 25.85 -1.62
N GLY A 61 -19.58 25.71 -2.87
CA GLY A 61 -19.31 24.49 -3.63
C GLY A 61 -18.76 24.69 -5.04
N LEU A 62 -17.98 23.70 -5.46
CA LEU A 62 -17.43 23.57 -6.81
C LEU A 62 -17.86 22.22 -7.38
N THR A 63 -18.65 22.25 -8.44
CA THR A 63 -19.16 21.05 -9.13
C THR A 63 -18.61 20.98 -10.54
N PHE A 64 -18.13 19.83 -10.99
CA PHE A 64 -17.77 19.60 -12.39
C PHE A 64 -18.95 18.97 -13.14
N ALA A 65 -19.19 19.40 -14.38
CA ALA A 65 -20.23 18.81 -15.21
C ALA A 65 -19.91 17.34 -15.55
N THR A 66 -20.97 16.51 -15.64
CA THR A 66 -20.88 15.06 -15.81
C THR A 66 -21.16 14.61 -17.24
N ASP A 67 -21.77 15.48 -18.06
CA ASP A 67 -22.30 15.23 -19.41
C ASP A 67 -21.54 16.01 -20.50
N THR A 68 -20.37 16.56 -20.16
CA THR A 68 -19.45 17.21 -21.10
C THR A 68 -18.02 17.06 -20.61
N ASP A 69 -17.07 17.16 -21.54
CA ASP A 69 -15.66 17.20 -21.18
C ASP A 69 -15.34 18.46 -20.37
N THR A 70 -14.58 18.30 -19.30
CA THR A 70 -14.08 19.39 -18.46
C THR A 70 -12.57 19.25 -18.25
N ARG A 71 -11.88 20.39 -18.21
CA ARG A 71 -10.44 20.45 -17.91
C ARG A 71 -10.11 21.71 -17.15
N MET A 72 -9.52 21.56 -15.97
CA MET A 72 -8.99 22.67 -15.17
C MET A 72 -7.47 22.53 -15.00
N VAL A 73 -6.71 23.58 -15.33
CA VAL A 73 -5.28 23.68 -15.03
C VAL A 73 -5.08 24.62 -13.84
N VAL A 74 -4.55 24.12 -12.73
CA VAL A 74 -4.51 24.86 -11.45
C VAL A 74 -3.26 24.52 -10.65
N ASP A 75 -2.70 25.49 -9.91
CA ASP A 75 -1.61 25.18 -8.96
C ASP A 75 -2.19 24.54 -7.70
N THR A 76 -3.13 25.22 -7.04
CA THR A 76 -3.72 24.71 -5.80
C THR A 76 -5.24 24.84 -5.77
N ILE A 77 -5.94 23.76 -5.42
CA ILE A 77 -7.34 23.80 -4.95
C ILE A 77 -7.34 23.59 -3.44
N VAL A 78 -7.99 24.50 -2.70
CA VAL A 78 -8.21 24.34 -1.26
C VAL A 78 -9.69 24.46 -0.93
N THR A 79 -10.22 23.53 -0.17
CA THR A 79 -11.63 23.57 0.27
C THR A 79 -11.70 23.81 1.78
N SER A 80 -12.73 24.52 2.25
CA SER A 80 -12.96 24.78 3.68
C SER A 80 -13.88 23.73 4.32
N GLY A 81 -13.91 23.64 5.66
CA GLY A 81 -14.68 22.60 6.36
C GLY A 81 -16.19 22.52 6.05
N SER A 82 -16.81 23.61 5.58
CA SER A 82 -18.24 23.65 5.22
C SER A 82 -18.50 23.55 3.71
N SER A 83 -17.46 23.33 2.90
CA SER A 83 -17.56 23.35 1.44
C SER A 83 -17.85 21.99 0.84
N THR A 84 -18.20 21.96 -0.44
CA THR A 84 -18.36 20.76 -1.25
C THR A 84 -17.47 20.82 -2.50
N LEU A 85 -16.80 19.71 -2.80
CA LEU A 85 -16.17 19.48 -4.10
C LEU A 85 -16.82 18.24 -4.71
N THR A 86 -17.48 18.42 -5.86
CA THR A 86 -18.26 17.36 -6.50
C THR A 86 -17.78 17.14 -7.94
N ILE A 87 -17.41 15.91 -8.27
CA ILE A 87 -17.09 15.45 -9.63
C ILE A 87 -17.95 14.21 -9.88
N GLY A 88 -19.21 14.44 -10.25
CA GLY A 88 -20.23 13.39 -10.27
C GLY A 88 -20.70 12.97 -8.88
N THR A 89 -21.77 12.18 -8.86
CA THR A 89 -22.38 11.57 -7.66
C THR A 89 -22.72 10.11 -7.95
N GLU A 90 -23.09 9.32 -6.95
CA GLU A 90 -23.52 7.91 -7.16
C GLU A 90 -24.66 7.79 -8.19
N GLY A 91 -25.63 8.72 -8.15
CA GLY A 91 -26.78 8.72 -9.06
C GLY A 91 -26.53 9.39 -10.42
N ASP A 92 -25.44 10.15 -10.55
CA ASP A 92 -25.03 10.85 -11.76
C ASP A 92 -23.49 10.92 -11.82
N PRO A 93 -22.81 9.79 -12.09
CA PRO A 93 -21.37 9.78 -12.25
C PRO A 93 -20.97 10.51 -13.54
N VAL A 94 -19.70 10.94 -13.65
CA VAL A 94 -19.18 11.43 -14.94
C VAL A 94 -19.41 10.37 -16.00
N GLN A 95 -20.14 10.73 -17.05
CA GLN A 95 -20.56 9.81 -18.09
C GLN A 95 -19.34 9.22 -18.79
N ALA A 96 -19.45 7.94 -19.15
CA ALA A 96 -18.29 7.14 -19.50
C ALA A 96 -17.60 7.60 -20.80
N ASP A 97 -18.30 8.30 -21.70
CA ASP A 97 -17.79 8.92 -22.92
C ASP A 97 -17.30 10.36 -22.76
N HIS A 98 -17.38 10.91 -21.55
CA HIS A 98 -16.87 12.24 -21.19
C HIS A 98 -15.69 12.16 -20.22
N LYS A 99 -14.80 13.15 -20.29
CA LYS A 99 -13.62 13.26 -19.42
C LYS A 99 -13.70 14.45 -18.47
N THR A 100 -13.25 14.24 -17.23
CA THR A 100 -12.93 15.34 -16.30
C THR A 100 -11.45 15.30 -15.96
N GLU A 101 -10.71 16.36 -16.30
CA GLU A 101 -9.28 16.48 -16.07
C GLU A 101 -8.98 17.62 -15.08
N ILE A 102 -8.26 17.33 -13.99
CA ILE A 102 -7.66 18.34 -13.12
C ILE A 102 -6.14 18.20 -13.20
N ILE A 103 -5.52 19.18 -13.85
CA ILE A 103 -4.08 19.20 -14.09
C ILE A 103 -3.42 20.12 -13.07
N ILE A 104 -2.63 19.52 -12.18
CA ILE A 104 -1.79 20.27 -11.25
C ILE A 104 -0.60 20.83 -12.03
N ARG A 105 -0.58 22.15 -12.19
CA ARG A 105 0.43 22.81 -13.03
C ARG A 105 1.83 22.62 -12.49
N GLY A 106 2.75 22.40 -13.42
CA GLY A 106 4.19 22.44 -13.21
C GLY A 106 4.78 23.68 -13.88
N ASP A 107 5.66 24.37 -13.19
CA ASP A 107 6.45 25.47 -13.75
C ASP A 107 7.95 25.19 -13.69
N GLY A 108 8.34 23.96 -13.36
CA GLY A 108 9.74 23.60 -13.20
C GLY A 108 10.34 24.11 -11.88
N THR A 109 9.52 24.63 -10.95
CA THR A 109 10.00 25.22 -9.70
C THR A 109 9.48 24.48 -8.47
N PRO A 110 10.35 24.24 -7.45
CA PRO A 110 9.91 23.72 -6.16
C PRO A 110 8.95 24.66 -5.45
N VAL A 111 8.18 24.14 -4.50
CA VAL A 111 7.34 24.93 -3.60
C VAL A 111 8.18 25.99 -2.86
N ASP A 112 7.67 27.22 -2.70
CA ASP A 112 8.34 28.28 -1.94
C ASP A 112 8.14 28.10 -0.43
N GLN A 113 9.03 27.30 0.14
CA GLN A 113 9.04 26.94 1.56
C GLN A 113 9.53 28.08 2.47
N ARG A 114 10.14 29.13 1.91
CA ARG A 114 10.80 30.17 2.72
C ARG A 114 9.89 31.34 3.02
N ASN A 115 9.04 31.71 2.06
CA ASN A 115 8.30 32.97 2.16
C ASN A 115 6.84 32.75 2.55
N TRP A 116 6.13 31.84 1.89
CA TRP A 116 4.67 31.79 2.01
C TRP A 116 4.06 30.40 2.16
N ASP A 117 4.76 29.34 1.77
CA ASP A 117 4.32 27.95 1.99
C ASP A 117 5.32 27.10 2.78
N PRO A 118 5.68 27.48 4.03
CA PRO A 118 6.62 26.73 4.85
C PRO A 118 6.14 25.32 5.22
N GLY A 119 4.82 25.11 5.22
CA GLY A 119 4.23 23.79 5.43
C GLY A 119 4.13 22.98 4.14
N GLN A 120 4.53 23.51 2.99
CA GLN A 120 4.44 22.88 1.68
C GLN A 120 3.05 22.34 1.34
N PHE A 121 1.93 23.04 1.60
CA PHE A 121 0.57 22.55 1.32
C PHE A 121 0.05 22.89 -0.08
N THR A 122 0.74 23.76 -0.81
CA THR A 122 0.32 24.22 -2.15
C THR A 122 0.72 23.20 -3.22
N LYS A 123 0.50 23.50 -4.51
CA LYS A 123 0.72 22.56 -5.62
C LYS A 123 -0.03 21.25 -5.37
N GLY A 124 -1.35 21.26 -5.52
CA GLY A 124 -2.19 20.10 -5.22
C GLY A 124 -3.65 20.41 -4.89
N ILE A 125 -4.35 19.38 -4.44
CA ILE A 125 -5.73 19.46 -3.94
C ILE A 125 -5.70 19.15 -2.45
N VAL A 126 -6.09 20.12 -1.62
CA VAL A 126 -6.18 19.96 -0.17
C VAL A 126 -7.62 20.25 0.25
N THR A 127 -8.35 19.23 0.69
CA THR A 127 -9.76 19.40 1.05
C THR A 127 -9.96 19.33 2.56
N HIS A 128 -10.86 20.17 3.06
CA HIS A 128 -11.39 20.07 4.43
C HIS A 128 -12.91 19.86 4.46
N GLY A 129 -13.60 20.15 3.35
CA GLY A 129 -15.04 19.94 3.20
C GLY A 129 -15.37 18.61 2.53
N ASN A 130 -16.66 18.40 2.29
CA ASN A 130 -17.20 17.20 1.64
C ASN A 130 -16.62 17.00 0.25
N VAL A 131 -16.29 15.76 -0.08
CA VAL A 131 -15.79 15.36 -1.40
C VAL A 131 -16.61 14.20 -1.92
N GLU A 132 -17.14 14.36 -3.12
CA GLU A 132 -17.78 13.29 -3.89
C GLU A 132 -17.15 13.26 -5.29
N ILE A 133 -16.58 12.11 -5.65
CA ILE A 133 -15.97 11.87 -6.96
C ILE A 133 -16.49 10.53 -7.45
N PHE A 134 -17.24 10.52 -8.55
CA PHE A 134 -17.81 9.33 -9.15
C PHE A 134 -17.55 9.31 -10.64
N GLY A 135 -16.59 8.48 -11.05
CA GLY A 135 -16.31 8.18 -12.45
C GLY A 135 -17.15 7.02 -12.97
N ALA A 136 -16.95 6.70 -14.24
CA ALA A 136 -17.59 5.54 -14.84
C ALA A 136 -17.00 4.24 -14.28
N GLN A 137 -17.88 3.38 -13.74
CA GLN A 137 -17.52 2.07 -13.23
C GLN A 137 -16.84 1.19 -14.29
N LYS A 138 -15.82 0.44 -13.86
CA LYS A 138 -15.03 -0.46 -14.70
C LYS A 138 -14.37 -1.54 -13.85
N ASP A 139 -14.21 -2.75 -14.41
CA ASP A 139 -13.35 -3.78 -13.80
C ASP A 139 -11.93 -3.25 -13.68
N THR A 140 -11.37 -3.27 -12.48
CA THR A 140 -10.08 -2.64 -12.21
C THR A 140 -8.90 -3.53 -12.54
N PHE A 141 -9.04 -4.84 -12.37
CA PHE A 141 -8.10 -5.85 -12.83
C PHE A 141 -8.81 -7.18 -13.04
N LEU A 142 -8.21 -8.06 -13.85
CA LEU A 142 -8.75 -9.38 -14.16
C LEU A 142 -7.63 -10.42 -14.21
N THR A 143 -8.03 -11.68 -14.07
CA THR A 143 -7.12 -12.82 -14.18
C THR A 143 -7.04 -13.35 -15.61
N LEU A 144 -5.84 -13.76 -16.03
CA LEU A 144 -5.64 -14.45 -17.30
C LEU A 144 -6.15 -15.90 -17.20
N ALA A 145 -6.71 -16.40 -18.30
CA ALA A 145 -7.16 -17.79 -18.42
C ALA A 145 -6.02 -18.79 -18.62
N GLN A 146 -4.84 -18.31 -19.05
CA GLN A 146 -3.66 -19.11 -19.34
C GLN A 146 -2.39 -18.25 -19.22
N ASP A 147 -1.23 -18.91 -19.15
CA ASP A 147 0.08 -18.25 -19.31
C ASP A 147 0.14 -17.46 -20.62
N ALA A 148 0.89 -16.36 -20.61
CA ALA A 148 1.18 -15.56 -21.80
C ALA A 148 2.68 -15.61 -22.10
N LYS A 149 3.08 -15.66 -23.37
CA LYS A 149 4.49 -15.81 -23.77
C LYS A 149 4.98 -14.58 -24.52
N ALA A 150 6.29 -14.36 -24.49
CA ALA A 150 6.94 -13.35 -25.30
C ALA A 150 6.56 -13.58 -26.78
N GLY A 151 6.14 -12.52 -27.47
CA GLY A 151 5.64 -12.60 -28.84
C GLY A 151 4.12 -12.75 -28.97
N ASP A 152 3.39 -13.10 -27.91
CA ASP A 152 1.92 -13.14 -27.95
C ASP A 152 1.34 -11.76 -28.23
N THR A 153 0.33 -11.69 -29.09
CA THR A 153 -0.28 -10.43 -29.56
C THR A 153 -1.65 -10.16 -28.91
N SER A 154 -2.06 -10.99 -27.95
CA SER A 154 -3.33 -10.87 -27.24
C SER A 154 -3.30 -11.57 -25.89
N LEU A 155 -4.02 -11.05 -24.91
CA LEU A 155 -4.28 -11.70 -23.63
C LEU A 155 -5.64 -12.38 -23.66
N LEU A 156 -5.74 -13.58 -23.08
CA LEU A 156 -7.01 -14.27 -22.85
C LEU A 156 -7.35 -14.19 -21.36
N LEU A 157 -8.48 -13.58 -21.03
CA LEU A 157 -8.94 -13.38 -19.65
C LEU A 157 -9.91 -14.49 -19.23
N LYS A 158 -10.01 -14.79 -17.93
CA LYS A 158 -11.01 -15.75 -17.42
C LYS A 158 -12.44 -15.26 -17.67
N GLU A 159 -12.62 -13.94 -17.63
CA GLU A 159 -13.93 -13.29 -17.73
C GLU A 159 -13.93 -12.20 -18.81
N THR A 160 -15.11 -11.81 -19.28
CA THR A 160 -15.23 -10.70 -20.24
C THR A 160 -15.16 -9.38 -19.48
N PRO A 161 -14.22 -8.48 -19.79
CA PRO A 161 -14.05 -7.24 -19.04
C PRO A 161 -15.25 -6.32 -19.20
N GLN A 162 -15.72 -5.76 -18.09
CA GLN A 162 -16.77 -4.74 -18.03
C GLN A 162 -16.15 -3.34 -18.00
N GLY A 163 -16.69 -2.45 -18.83
CA GLY A 163 -16.27 -1.06 -18.92
C GLY A 163 -14.94 -0.82 -19.65
N TRP A 164 -14.15 -1.85 -19.97
CA TRP A 164 -12.90 -1.70 -20.73
C TRP A 164 -13.16 -1.24 -22.17
N ARG A 165 -12.26 -0.39 -22.70
CA ARG A 165 -12.39 0.20 -24.03
C ARG A 165 -11.06 0.18 -24.79
N VAL A 166 -11.15 0.25 -26.12
CA VAL A 166 -9.98 0.54 -26.96
C VAL A 166 -9.37 1.88 -26.53
N GLY A 167 -8.05 1.91 -26.37
CA GLY A 167 -7.30 3.04 -25.84
C GLY A 167 -7.02 2.98 -24.33
N ASP A 168 -7.70 2.09 -23.58
CA ASP A 168 -7.38 1.90 -22.16
C ASP A 168 -5.94 1.41 -21.97
N LYS A 169 -5.33 1.89 -20.89
CA LYS A 169 -3.99 1.52 -20.44
C LYS A 169 -4.06 0.38 -19.45
N LEU A 170 -3.29 -0.66 -19.71
CA LEU A 170 -3.15 -1.83 -18.88
C LEU A 170 -1.73 -1.94 -18.31
N VAL A 171 -1.59 -2.73 -17.26
CA VAL A 171 -0.32 -3.29 -16.80
C VAL A 171 -0.50 -4.79 -16.56
N LEU A 172 0.34 -5.61 -17.19
CA LEU A 172 0.41 -7.05 -16.98
C LEU A 172 1.53 -7.35 -15.96
N GLY A 173 1.18 -8.03 -14.88
CA GLY A 173 2.13 -8.37 -13.82
C GLY A 173 3.22 -9.33 -14.29
N GLY A 174 4.48 -8.98 -14.02
CA GLY A 174 5.66 -9.78 -14.35
C GLY A 174 5.76 -11.06 -13.50
N THR A 175 6.49 -12.05 -14.00
CA THR A 175 6.69 -13.35 -13.30
C THR A 175 8.17 -13.70 -13.12
N SER A 176 9.06 -12.75 -13.37
CA SER A 176 10.48 -12.96 -13.34
C SER A 176 11.22 -11.68 -12.99
N TYR A 177 12.27 -11.85 -12.20
CA TYR A 177 13.10 -10.76 -11.72
C TYR A 177 14.50 -10.81 -12.35
N ASN A 178 14.97 -9.67 -12.84
CA ASN A 178 16.33 -9.47 -13.33
C ASN A 178 17.02 -8.38 -12.50
N ALA A 179 17.95 -8.78 -11.64
CA ALA A 179 18.74 -7.88 -10.80
C ALA A 179 19.51 -6.80 -11.60
N ASN A 180 19.92 -7.12 -12.83
CA ASN A 180 20.61 -6.19 -13.73
C ASN A 180 19.66 -5.41 -14.65
N GLY A 181 18.34 -5.59 -14.49
CA GLY A 181 17.33 -4.85 -15.22
C GLY A 181 17.19 -3.41 -14.72
N SER A 182 16.33 -2.66 -15.41
CA SER A 182 15.99 -1.28 -15.10
C SER A 182 14.49 -1.14 -14.87
N ASP A 183 14.13 -0.29 -13.91
CA ASP A 183 12.74 0.05 -13.61
C ASP A 183 12.13 0.94 -14.69
N ALA A 184 12.94 1.83 -15.29
CA ALA A 184 12.50 2.79 -16.31
C ALA A 184 12.07 2.13 -17.63
N ASN A 185 12.52 0.91 -17.91
CA ASN A 185 12.14 0.16 -19.10
C ASN A 185 11.48 -1.18 -18.77
N ASN A 186 11.05 -1.37 -17.52
CA ASN A 186 10.42 -2.59 -16.99
C ASN A 186 11.22 -3.90 -17.13
N THR A 187 12.53 -3.85 -17.41
CA THR A 187 13.33 -5.09 -17.51
C THR A 187 13.69 -5.70 -16.17
N ARG A 188 13.55 -4.96 -15.05
CA ARG A 188 13.80 -5.49 -13.70
C ARG A 188 12.73 -6.49 -13.28
N PHE A 189 11.48 -6.08 -13.27
CA PHE A 189 10.35 -6.89 -12.83
C PHE A 189 9.62 -7.60 -13.97
N GLN A 190 9.91 -7.22 -15.22
CA GLN A 190 9.25 -7.78 -16.41
C GLN A 190 7.74 -7.55 -16.45
N ASP A 191 7.23 -6.53 -15.76
CA ASP A 191 5.88 -6.03 -15.98
C ASP A 191 5.77 -5.46 -17.40
N GLU A 192 4.57 -5.46 -17.98
CA GLU A 192 4.33 -4.88 -19.31
C GLU A 192 3.21 -3.85 -19.29
N GLU A 193 3.51 -2.64 -19.75
CA GLU A 193 2.52 -1.60 -20.00
C GLU A 193 1.93 -1.75 -21.40
N LEU A 194 0.61 -1.89 -21.49
CA LEU A 194 -0.07 -2.22 -22.73
C LEU A 194 -1.21 -1.23 -23.00
N THR A 195 -1.44 -0.88 -24.26
CA THR A 195 -2.61 -0.11 -24.70
C THR A 195 -3.58 -0.99 -25.48
N ILE A 196 -4.85 -1.07 -25.07
CA ILE A 196 -5.86 -1.87 -25.77
C ILE A 196 -6.07 -1.33 -27.19
N THR A 197 -5.90 -2.19 -28.19
CA THR A 197 -6.20 -1.87 -29.60
C THR A 197 -7.51 -2.50 -30.07
N LYS A 198 -7.93 -3.61 -29.46
CA LYS A 198 -9.17 -4.33 -29.80
C LYS A 198 -9.62 -5.24 -28.66
N ILE A 199 -10.94 -5.40 -28.51
CA ILE A 199 -11.59 -6.32 -27.55
C ILE A 199 -12.49 -7.28 -28.34
N GLU A 200 -12.32 -8.59 -28.13
CA GLU A 200 -13.18 -9.65 -28.68
C GLU A 200 -13.63 -10.60 -27.55
N GLY A 201 -14.76 -10.30 -26.91
CA GLY A 201 -15.19 -11.03 -25.71
C GLY A 201 -14.17 -10.90 -24.59
N ASN A 202 -13.66 -12.02 -24.08
CA ASN A 202 -12.60 -12.07 -23.08
C ASN A 202 -11.16 -12.05 -23.65
N ARG A 203 -10.99 -11.75 -24.95
CA ARG A 203 -9.66 -11.61 -25.58
C ARG A 203 -9.33 -10.16 -25.85
N ILE A 204 -8.16 -9.72 -25.39
CA ILE A 204 -7.68 -8.33 -25.47
C ILE A 204 -6.45 -8.28 -26.36
N PHE A 205 -6.48 -7.44 -27.39
CA PHE A 205 -5.33 -7.14 -28.25
C PHE A 205 -4.77 -5.78 -27.87
N PHE A 206 -3.46 -5.60 -28.04
CA PHE A 206 -2.77 -4.43 -27.52
C PHE A 206 -1.56 -4.02 -28.36
N THR A 207 -1.11 -2.79 -28.13
CA THR A 207 0.27 -2.36 -28.37
C THR A 207 1.00 -2.42 -27.04
N ASN A 208 2.23 -2.94 -27.02
CA ASN A 208 3.12 -2.85 -25.88
C ASN A 208 3.79 -1.47 -25.90
N ASP A 209 3.60 -0.69 -24.83
CA ASP A 209 4.00 0.72 -24.77
C ASP A 209 5.52 0.88 -24.70
N ASP A 210 6.25 -0.07 -24.11
CA ASP A 210 7.73 -0.07 -24.01
C ASP A 210 8.41 -0.26 -25.37
N THR A 211 7.83 -1.08 -26.25
CA THR A 211 8.44 -1.48 -27.53
C THR A 211 7.80 -0.85 -28.76
N GLY A 212 6.57 -0.32 -28.61
CA GLY A 212 5.74 0.17 -29.72
C GLY A 212 5.21 -0.93 -30.65
N ASN A 213 5.45 -2.21 -30.34
CA ASN A 213 5.02 -3.35 -31.13
C ASN A 213 3.75 -3.98 -30.57
N ASN A 214 3.01 -4.75 -31.37
CA ASN A 214 1.79 -5.44 -30.94
C ASN A 214 2.08 -6.85 -30.41
N ALA A 215 3.08 -6.98 -29.53
CA ALA A 215 3.49 -8.27 -28.96
C ALA A 215 4.10 -8.10 -27.57
N LEU A 216 3.93 -9.11 -26.71
CA LEU A 216 4.60 -9.16 -25.41
C LEU A 216 6.12 -9.26 -25.58
N ARG A 217 6.86 -8.67 -24.64
CA ARG A 217 8.33 -8.73 -24.57
C ARG A 217 8.82 -9.92 -23.74
N PHE A 218 8.06 -10.35 -22.74
CA PHE A 218 8.46 -11.34 -21.75
C PHE A 218 7.47 -12.51 -21.64
N ASP A 219 7.96 -13.58 -21.02
CA ASP A 219 7.12 -14.70 -20.62
C ASP A 219 6.46 -14.40 -19.27
N HIS A 220 5.15 -14.63 -19.20
CA HIS A 220 4.34 -14.57 -17.98
C HIS A 220 3.79 -15.96 -17.70
N ALA A 221 4.49 -16.71 -16.85
CA ALA A 221 4.24 -18.13 -16.65
C ALA A 221 4.11 -18.47 -15.18
N LYS A 222 3.11 -19.28 -14.86
CA LYS A 222 2.96 -19.82 -13.51
C LYS A 222 3.87 -21.04 -13.33
N PRO A 223 4.53 -21.21 -12.17
CA PRO A 223 5.33 -22.40 -11.91
C PRO A 223 4.47 -23.67 -11.98
N SER A 224 5.05 -24.75 -12.46
CA SER A 224 4.44 -26.08 -12.42
C SER A 224 4.92 -26.83 -11.17
N GLY A 225 3.99 -27.44 -10.43
CA GLY A 225 4.30 -28.24 -9.24
C GLY A 225 3.40 -29.45 -9.10
N THR A 226 3.54 -30.14 -7.97
CA THR A 226 2.82 -31.38 -7.67
C THR A 226 2.11 -31.35 -6.32
N GLN A 227 2.37 -30.36 -5.47
CA GLN A 227 1.64 -30.07 -4.22
C GLN A 227 0.51 -29.05 -4.42
N PHE A 228 0.43 -28.44 -5.59
CA PHE A 228 -0.60 -27.49 -5.97
C PHE A 228 -0.98 -27.68 -7.43
N ASN A 229 -2.21 -27.30 -7.77
CA ASN A 229 -2.66 -27.16 -9.15
C ASN A 229 -2.26 -25.77 -9.63
N GLN A 230 -1.77 -25.66 -10.86
CA GLN A 230 -1.40 -24.37 -11.47
C GLN A 230 -2.59 -23.37 -11.57
N ASN A 231 -3.83 -23.85 -11.37
CA ASN A 231 -5.04 -23.02 -11.32
C ASN A 231 -5.27 -22.34 -9.97
N GLU A 232 -4.52 -22.73 -8.93
CA GLU A 232 -4.48 -22.06 -7.63
C GLU A 232 -3.59 -20.81 -7.66
N LEU A 233 -2.82 -20.63 -8.74
CA LEU A 233 -2.01 -19.43 -8.98
C LEU A 233 -2.65 -18.62 -10.11
N ASN A 234 -2.59 -17.30 -10.00
CA ASN A 234 -3.21 -16.38 -10.94
C ASN A 234 -2.19 -15.44 -11.58
N LEU A 235 -2.42 -15.09 -12.84
CA LEU A 235 -1.73 -13.98 -13.50
C LEU A 235 -2.74 -12.85 -13.65
N TYR A 236 -2.35 -11.64 -13.30
CA TYR A 236 -3.25 -10.49 -13.30
C TYR A 236 -2.84 -9.45 -14.34
N VAL A 237 -3.85 -8.81 -14.92
CA VAL A 237 -3.72 -7.60 -15.71
C VAL A 237 -4.65 -6.53 -15.15
N ALA A 238 -4.08 -5.36 -14.84
CA ALA A 238 -4.80 -4.25 -14.23
C ALA A 238 -5.04 -3.12 -15.22
N ASN A 239 -6.24 -2.51 -15.19
CA ASN A 239 -6.64 -1.37 -16.00
C ASN A 239 -6.44 -0.06 -15.21
N ARG A 240 -5.58 0.81 -15.74
CA ARG A 240 -5.18 2.07 -15.12
C ARG A 240 -5.92 3.29 -15.68
N SER A 241 -6.91 3.09 -16.56
CA SER A 241 -7.66 4.19 -17.18
C SER A 241 -9.00 4.44 -16.49
N ARG A 242 -9.24 5.71 -16.13
CA ARG A 242 -10.50 6.25 -15.63
C ARG A 242 -10.87 7.51 -16.41
N ASN A 243 -12.14 7.89 -16.40
CA ASN A 243 -12.60 9.09 -17.11
C ASN A 243 -12.52 10.38 -16.25
N ILE A 244 -12.24 10.23 -14.96
CA ILE A 244 -11.78 11.32 -14.09
C ILE A 244 -10.27 11.14 -13.90
N GLU A 245 -9.49 12.15 -14.27
CA GLU A 245 -8.02 12.13 -14.19
C GLU A 245 -7.53 13.36 -13.41
N ILE A 246 -6.81 13.13 -12.31
CA ILE A 246 -6.11 14.16 -11.55
C ILE A 246 -4.63 13.87 -11.68
N PHE A 247 -3.84 14.80 -12.23
CA PHE A 247 -2.44 14.51 -12.52
C PHE A 247 -1.52 15.72 -12.54
N GLY A 248 -0.22 15.46 -12.35
CA GLY A 248 0.83 16.47 -12.45
C GLY A 248 1.25 16.71 -13.90
N GLU A 249 1.33 17.97 -14.32
CA GLU A 249 1.75 18.34 -15.69
C GLU A 249 3.17 17.88 -16.04
N LEU A 250 4.05 17.75 -15.04
CA LEU A 250 5.43 17.30 -15.21
C LEU A 250 5.57 15.77 -15.28
N GLY A 251 4.48 15.00 -15.24
CA GLY A 251 4.47 13.57 -15.54
C GLY A 251 5.57 12.71 -14.89
N GLU A 252 5.90 11.60 -15.55
CA GLU A 252 6.87 10.62 -15.08
C GLU A 252 8.33 11.09 -15.10
N GLN A 253 8.67 12.15 -15.85
CA GLN A 253 10.05 12.66 -15.87
C GLN A 253 10.53 13.21 -14.52
N THR A 254 9.60 13.47 -13.60
CA THR A 254 9.92 13.92 -12.24
C THR A 254 10.08 12.77 -11.24
N MET A 255 9.94 11.51 -11.66
CA MET A 255 10.18 10.35 -10.79
C MET A 255 11.67 10.21 -10.43
N PRO A 256 12.00 9.80 -9.19
CA PRO A 256 13.39 9.57 -8.78
C PRO A 256 14.11 8.53 -9.63
N SER A 257 13.40 7.47 -10.05
CA SER A 257 13.91 6.42 -10.95
C SER A 257 14.39 6.95 -12.30
N ASN A 258 13.88 8.12 -12.72
CA ASN A 258 14.24 8.81 -13.95
C ASN A 258 15.25 9.97 -13.72
N GLY A 259 15.73 10.16 -12.49
CA GLY A 259 16.60 11.28 -12.11
C GLY A 259 15.90 12.65 -12.06
N GLY A 260 14.58 12.65 -11.90
CA GLY A 260 13.74 13.85 -11.85
C GLY A 260 13.71 14.57 -10.50
N ASP A 261 13.27 15.84 -10.49
CA ASP A 261 13.04 16.62 -9.27
C ASP A 261 11.58 16.47 -8.80
N VAL A 262 11.41 15.72 -7.71
CA VAL A 262 10.11 15.41 -7.10
C VAL A 262 9.46 16.61 -6.42
N HIS A 263 10.22 17.59 -5.94
CA HIS A 263 9.72 18.67 -5.08
C HIS A 263 8.82 19.68 -5.80
N GLN A 264 8.67 19.53 -7.11
CA GLN A 264 7.86 20.36 -7.99
C GLN A 264 6.46 19.77 -8.24
N ARG A 265 6.22 18.53 -7.80
CA ARG A 265 5.02 17.76 -8.12
C ARG A 265 3.82 18.14 -7.25
N GLY A 266 2.64 17.88 -7.81
CA GLY A 266 1.36 18.02 -7.11
C GLY A 266 1.17 16.96 -6.01
N HIS A 267 0.15 17.10 -5.18
CA HIS A 267 -0.30 16.05 -4.25
C HIS A 267 -1.80 16.17 -3.99
N VAL A 268 -2.43 15.12 -3.48
CA VAL A 268 -3.83 15.14 -3.03
C VAL A 268 -3.90 14.76 -1.55
N MET A 269 -4.58 15.61 -0.77
CA MET A 269 -4.80 15.37 0.64
C MET A 269 -6.25 15.67 1.03
N PHE A 270 -6.94 14.64 1.53
CA PHE A 270 -8.24 14.75 2.14
C PHE A 270 -8.04 14.90 3.66
N MET A 271 -8.30 16.08 4.20
CA MET A 271 -7.82 16.49 5.52
C MET A 271 -8.96 16.76 6.50
N HIS A 272 -8.97 16.04 7.63
CA HIS A 272 -9.87 16.28 8.77
C HIS A 272 -11.37 16.17 8.48
N ASN A 273 -11.76 15.47 7.42
CA ASN A 273 -13.16 15.27 7.04
C ASN A 273 -13.45 13.77 6.80
N PRO A 274 -14.41 13.16 7.53
CA PRO A 274 -14.81 11.78 7.28
C PRO A 274 -15.65 11.59 6.01
N TYR A 275 -16.31 12.63 5.48
CA TYR A 275 -17.16 12.50 4.29
C TYR A 275 -16.37 12.73 2.99
N VAL A 276 -15.63 11.70 2.60
CA VAL A 276 -14.81 11.66 1.39
C VAL A 276 -15.13 10.37 0.64
N ILE A 277 -15.72 10.50 -0.55
CA ILE A 277 -16.06 9.38 -1.42
C ILE A 277 -15.35 9.58 -2.76
N VAL A 278 -14.49 8.63 -3.11
CA VAL A 278 -13.75 8.64 -4.37
C VAL A 278 -13.93 7.29 -5.07
N HIS A 279 -14.71 7.28 -6.14
CA HIS A 279 -15.05 6.10 -6.92
C HIS A 279 -14.58 6.28 -8.37
N TYR A 280 -13.80 5.32 -8.87
CA TYR A 280 -13.37 5.23 -10.28
C TYR A 280 -12.66 6.49 -10.83
N ALA A 281 -11.71 7.05 -10.07
CA ALA A 281 -10.85 8.15 -10.50
C ALA A 281 -9.38 7.73 -10.62
N ALA A 282 -8.64 8.34 -11.54
CA ALA A 282 -7.22 8.13 -11.72
C ALA A 282 -6.40 9.28 -11.12
N PHE A 283 -5.31 8.93 -10.44
CA PHE A 283 -4.36 9.84 -9.82
C PHE A 283 -2.94 9.53 -10.34
N ASN A 284 -2.49 10.32 -11.31
CA ASN A 284 -1.28 10.02 -12.07
C ASN A 284 -0.19 11.06 -11.81
N ASP A 285 1.03 10.60 -11.56
CA ASP A 285 2.19 11.46 -11.48
C ASP A 285 2.05 12.61 -10.45
N LEU A 286 1.45 12.27 -9.29
CA LEU A 286 1.35 13.13 -8.11
C LEU A 286 2.25 12.59 -6.99
N GLY A 287 2.26 13.29 -5.86
CA GLY A 287 3.16 13.07 -4.74
C GLY A 287 4.51 13.76 -4.94
N ARG A 288 5.05 14.30 -3.85
CA ARG A 288 6.38 14.92 -3.77
C ARG A 288 7.14 14.62 -2.47
N GLY A 289 6.57 13.81 -1.58
CA GLY A 289 7.34 13.20 -0.50
C GLY A 289 8.17 12.08 -1.08
N ASP A 290 9.49 12.21 -1.06
CA ASP A 290 10.43 11.23 -1.60
C ASP A 290 10.79 10.21 -0.52
N LYS A 291 10.41 8.95 -0.71
CA LYS A 291 10.75 7.87 0.24
C LYS A 291 12.21 7.39 0.11
N LEU A 292 12.98 7.85 -0.89
CA LEU A 292 14.43 7.65 -0.97
C LEU A 292 15.22 8.67 -0.13
N GLU A 293 14.54 9.69 0.40
CA GLU A 293 15.13 10.70 1.29
C GLU A 293 14.42 10.70 2.63
N LEU A 294 15.12 11.05 3.70
CA LEU A 294 14.53 11.15 5.04
C LEU A 294 13.38 12.16 5.03
N VAL A 295 12.21 11.75 5.52
CA VAL A 295 11.06 12.66 5.72
C VAL A 295 11.38 13.74 6.74
N ASP A 296 10.71 14.88 6.61
CA ASP A 296 10.85 16.07 7.46
C ASP A 296 12.27 16.64 7.53
N SER A 297 13.15 16.18 6.63
CA SER A 297 14.31 16.93 6.23
C SER A 297 13.88 18.22 5.52
N LYS A 298 14.81 19.18 5.40
CA LYS A 298 14.53 20.57 5.01
C LYS A 298 13.57 20.73 3.82
N ASP A 299 13.68 19.88 2.80
CA ASP A 299 12.91 20.01 1.56
C ASP A 299 11.93 18.82 1.31
N ASN A 300 11.86 17.82 2.20
CA ASN A 300 11.06 16.59 2.04
C ASN A 300 9.96 16.43 3.11
N ALA A 301 8.94 17.28 3.07
CA ALA A 301 7.86 17.24 4.05
C ALA A 301 7.04 15.95 3.99
N ARG A 302 6.78 15.33 5.15
CA ARG A 302 5.89 14.18 5.28
C ARG A 302 4.47 14.48 4.80
N GLY A 303 3.79 13.45 4.33
CA GLY A 303 2.37 13.54 3.98
C GLY A 303 2.08 14.15 2.61
N ARG A 304 3.08 14.42 1.77
CA ARG A 304 2.88 14.90 0.39
C ARG A 304 2.87 13.73 -0.60
N TYR A 305 1.93 12.81 -0.39
CA TYR A 305 1.80 11.59 -1.19
C TYR A 305 0.90 11.78 -2.40
N ASN A 306 0.76 10.75 -3.25
CA ASN A 306 -0.13 10.84 -4.40
C ASN A 306 -1.59 11.00 -3.93
N VAL A 307 -2.07 10.08 -3.10
CA VAL A 307 -3.37 10.18 -2.40
C VAL A 307 -3.16 10.02 -0.90
N HIS A 308 -3.63 10.98 -0.09
CA HIS A 308 -3.48 10.95 1.37
C HIS A 308 -4.80 11.24 2.08
N PHE A 309 -5.32 10.26 2.81
CA PHE A 309 -6.42 10.43 3.75
C PHE A 309 -5.86 10.73 5.13
N HIS A 310 -5.97 11.99 5.55
CA HIS A 310 -5.37 12.49 6.78
C HIS A 310 -6.45 12.77 7.82
N ARG A 311 -6.51 11.91 8.84
CA ARG A 311 -7.39 12.06 10.01
C ARG A 311 -8.87 12.10 9.65
N THR A 312 -9.32 11.17 8.81
CA THR A 312 -10.71 11.05 8.36
C THR A 312 -11.49 10.03 9.19
N GLY A 313 -11.45 10.17 10.53
CA GLY A 313 -12.41 9.51 11.43
C GLY A 313 -11.99 8.23 12.16
N ALA A 314 -10.71 7.99 12.48
CA ALA A 314 -10.27 6.76 13.17
C ALA A 314 -10.86 6.51 14.57
N GLU A 315 -11.55 7.46 15.20
CA GLU A 315 -11.96 7.38 16.61
C GLU A 315 -13.17 6.46 16.88
N ASP A 316 -13.93 6.10 15.83
CA ASP A 316 -15.17 5.33 15.95
C ASP A 316 -15.44 4.47 14.71
N ILE A 317 -15.28 3.16 14.84
CA ILE A 317 -15.56 2.18 13.79
C ILE A 317 -17.04 2.10 13.39
N THR A 318 -17.96 2.64 14.20
CA THR A 318 -19.39 2.69 13.87
C THR A 318 -19.75 3.88 12.99
N SER A 319 -18.83 4.84 12.84
CA SER A 319 -18.99 5.97 11.92
C SER A 319 -18.98 5.53 10.46
N THR A 320 -19.44 6.39 9.55
CA THR A 320 -19.31 6.16 8.11
C THR A 320 -17.82 6.27 7.72
N PRO A 321 -17.23 5.25 7.08
CA PRO A 321 -15.87 5.34 6.59
C PRO A 321 -15.78 6.29 5.39
N ALA A 322 -14.61 6.89 5.19
CA ALA A 322 -14.23 7.41 3.88
C ALA A 322 -14.07 6.23 2.89
N GLU A 323 -14.24 6.50 1.60
CA GLU A 323 -14.24 5.48 0.55
C GLU A 323 -13.27 5.82 -0.58
N ALA A 324 -12.42 4.86 -0.92
CA ALA A 324 -11.55 4.87 -2.09
C ALA A 324 -11.79 3.58 -2.88
N VAL A 325 -12.72 3.61 -3.83
CA VAL A 325 -13.17 2.43 -4.59
C VAL A 325 -12.78 2.55 -6.06
N GLY A 326 -12.13 1.52 -6.59
CA GLY A 326 -11.83 1.45 -8.02
C GLY A 326 -10.81 2.47 -8.52
N LEU A 327 -9.96 3.01 -7.64
CA LEU A 327 -8.94 4.01 -8.02
C LEU A 327 -7.90 3.42 -8.97
N ALA A 328 -7.29 4.29 -9.78
CA ALA A 328 -6.06 3.98 -10.51
C ALA A 328 -4.98 4.98 -10.12
N VAL A 329 -4.02 4.56 -9.30
CA VAL A 329 -2.93 5.41 -8.80
C VAL A 329 -1.64 5.01 -9.51
N LYS A 330 -0.98 5.96 -10.19
CA LYS A 330 0.30 5.71 -10.89
C LYS A 330 1.36 6.72 -10.48
N GLY A 331 2.59 6.24 -10.35
CA GLY A 331 3.78 7.09 -10.40
C GLY A 331 3.89 7.96 -9.17
N SER A 332 4.18 7.38 -8.00
CA SER A 332 4.38 8.13 -6.76
C SER A 332 5.83 8.03 -6.28
N PRO A 333 6.53 9.15 -5.97
CA PRO A 333 7.88 9.13 -5.39
C PRO A 333 7.91 8.77 -3.90
N GLY A 334 6.74 8.66 -3.28
CA GLY A 334 6.54 8.15 -1.93
C GLY A 334 5.30 7.27 -1.92
N TRP A 335 4.59 7.18 -0.81
CA TRP A 335 3.43 6.30 -0.74
C TRP A 335 2.38 6.57 -1.84
N GLY A 336 1.78 5.50 -2.37
CA GLY A 336 0.73 5.58 -3.37
C GLY A 336 -0.57 6.08 -2.76
N ILE A 337 -1.13 5.28 -1.84
CA ILE A 337 -2.27 5.66 -1.00
C ILE A 337 -1.84 5.62 0.47
N ALA A 338 -1.90 6.76 1.14
CA ALA A 338 -1.64 6.89 2.57
C ALA A 338 -2.95 6.91 3.37
N HIS A 339 -3.08 5.95 4.26
CA HIS A 339 -4.13 5.81 5.25
C HIS A 339 -3.58 6.29 6.59
N HIS A 340 -3.92 7.51 7.02
CA HIS A 340 -3.33 8.12 8.21
C HIS A 340 -4.41 8.52 9.21
N GLN A 341 -4.45 7.88 10.39
CA GLN A 341 -5.43 8.12 11.48
C GLN A 341 -6.88 8.21 10.98
N SER A 342 -7.26 7.34 10.05
CA SER A 342 -8.55 7.43 9.37
C SER A 342 -9.43 6.19 9.58
N HIS A 343 -10.72 6.35 9.30
CA HIS A 343 -11.64 5.24 9.03
C HIS A 343 -11.87 5.21 7.52
N LEU A 344 -11.17 4.30 6.83
CA LEU A 344 -11.12 4.28 5.37
C LEU A 344 -11.29 2.86 4.83
N ASN A 345 -12.17 2.74 3.84
CA ASN A 345 -12.25 1.56 2.99
C ASN A 345 -11.54 1.84 1.66
N ILE A 346 -10.50 1.05 1.36
CA ILE A 346 -9.82 1.04 0.06
C ILE A 346 -10.19 -0.27 -0.61
N GLU A 347 -10.97 -0.19 -1.69
CA GLU A 347 -11.52 -1.37 -2.35
C GLU A 347 -11.30 -1.33 -3.87
N ASP A 348 -11.09 -2.50 -4.48
CA ASP A 348 -11.01 -2.68 -5.93
C ASP A 348 -9.99 -1.77 -6.64
N SER A 349 -8.95 -1.28 -5.95
CA SER A 349 -8.07 -0.23 -6.46
C SER A 349 -6.75 -0.77 -7.01
N VAL A 350 -6.20 -0.07 -8.01
CA VAL A 350 -4.91 -0.37 -8.64
C VAL A 350 -3.90 0.67 -8.21
N VAL A 351 -2.77 0.26 -7.67
CA VAL A 351 -1.59 1.12 -7.43
C VAL A 351 -0.42 0.58 -8.25
N TYR A 352 0.17 1.41 -9.09
CA TYR A 352 1.28 1.02 -9.97
C TYR A 352 2.43 2.01 -9.92
N GLU A 353 3.66 1.50 -9.92
CA GLU A 353 4.88 2.31 -10.06
C GLU A 353 5.05 3.32 -8.90
N THR A 354 5.30 2.77 -7.72
CA THR A 354 5.41 3.54 -6.49
C THR A 354 6.79 3.36 -5.85
N VAL A 355 7.37 4.43 -5.33
CA VAL A 355 8.58 4.40 -4.50
C VAL A 355 8.18 4.40 -3.02
N GLY A 356 8.78 3.54 -2.21
CA GLY A 356 8.27 3.18 -0.88
C GLY A 356 7.07 2.24 -1.00
N ALA A 357 6.05 2.46 -0.17
CA ALA A 357 4.89 1.59 -0.09
C ALA A 357 3.77 1.93 -1.09
N GLY A 358 3.13 0.92 -1.70
CA GLY A 358 1.94 1.11 -2.53
C GLY A 358 0.74 1.63 -1.74
N ILE A 359 0.30 0.86 -0.75
CA ILE A 359 -0.72 1.26 0.24
C ILE A 359 -0.10 1.20 1.63
N ALA A 360 -0.21 2.29 2.40
CA ALA A 360 0.45 2.44 3.69
C ALA A 360 -0.52 2.92 4.79
N ALA A 361 -0.47 2.28 5.96
CA ALA A 361 -1.01 2.83 7.21
C ALA A 361 0.11 3.55 7.98
N GLU A 362 -0.14 4.77 8.45
CA GLU A 362 0.90 5.67 8.96
C GLU A 362 1.03 5.68 10.49
N ALA A 363 -0.05 5.88 11.24
CA ALA A 363 0.04 6.24 12.66
C ALA A 363 -0.09 5.07 13.63
N GLY A 364 -0.88 4.05 13.27
CA GLY A 364 -1.08 2.84 14.08
C GLY A 364 -2.47 2.65 14.67
N ASP A 365 -3.36 3.64 14.58
CA ASP A 365 -4.75 3.56 15.05
C ASP A 365 -5.77 3.54 13.89
N GLU A 366 -5.31 3.38 12.66
CA GLU A 366 -6.16 3.26 11.47
C GLU A 366 -7.15 2.10 11.56
N ILE A 367 -8.36 2.33 11.05
CA ILE A 367 -9.45 1.35 10.98
C ILE A 367 -10.13 1.37 9.61
N GLY A 368 -10.94 0.35 9.34
CA GLY A 368 -11.61 0.17 8.05
C GLY A 368 -11.09 -1.07 7.36
N THR A 369 -11.02 -1.02 6.03
CA THR A 369 -10.79 -2.20 5.20
C THR A 369 -9.87 -1.90 4.02
N TRP A 370 -8.95 -2.81 3.70
CA TRP A 370 -8.31 -2.91 2.40
C TRP A 370 -8.80 -4.21 1.75
N ARG A 371 -9.64 -4.12 0.72
CA ARG A 371 -10.22 -5.30 0.07
C ARG A 371 -9.96 -5.32 -1.44
N ASN A 372 -9.54 -6.48 -1.96
CA ASN A 372 -9.46 -6.71 -3.41
C ASN A 372 -8.67 -5.62 -4.16
N ASN A 373 -7.57 -5.12 -3.56
CA ASN A 373 -6.69 -4.17 -4.22
C ASN A 373 -5.54 -4.90 -4.90
N ILE A 374 -4.96 -4.29 -5.93
CA ILE A 374 -3.76 -4.79 -6.60
C ILE A 374 -2.67 -3.74 -6.61
N VAL A 375 -1.49 -4.11 -6.12
CA VAL A 375 -0.30 -3.25 -6.11
C VAL A 375 0.77 -3.88 -6.97
N ILE A 376 1.29 -3.12 -7.94
CA ILE A 376 2.24 -3.61 -8.95
C ILE A 376 3.44 -2.65 -9.03
N LYS A 377 4.66 -3.19 -9.10
CA LYS A 377 5.91 -2.41 -9.30
C LYS A 377 6.16 -1.41 -8.18
N THR A 378 6.60 -1.90 -7.02
CA THR A 378 7.06 -1.05 -5.92
C THR A 378 8.58 -1.07 -5.78
N MET A 379 9.16 0.12 -5.66
CA MET A 379 10.59 0.40 -5.61
C MET A 379 10.94 1.08 -4.27
N GLY A 380 12.21 1.17 -3.90
CA GLY A 380 12.60 1.81 -2.65
C GLY A 380 14.11 2.01 -2.53
N ASP A 381 14.55 2.49 -1.36
CA ASP A 381 15.94 2.84 -1.04
C ASP A 381 16.93 1.66 -1.23
N GLY A 382 16.39 0.43 -1.37
CA GLY A 382 17.14 -0.81 -1.55
C GLY A 382 17.31 -1.33 -2.98
N VAL A 383 16.78 -0.70 -4.03
CA VAL A 383 16.58 -1.37 -5.34
C VAL A 383 17.88 -1.63 -6.15
N ASN A 384 19.07 -1.32 -5.63
CA ASN A 384 20.31 -1.97 -6.08
C ASN A 384 20.48 -3.34 -5.40
N ILE A 385 19.53 -4.26 -5.61
CA ILE A 385 19.61 -5.65 -5.14
C ILE A 385 20.64 -6.35 -6.02
N SER A 386 21.86 -6.59 -5.51
CA SER A 386 22.73 -7.59 -6.14
C SER A 386 22.08 -8.98 -5.99
N ALA A 387 22.40 -9.93 -6.87
CA ALA A 387 21.88 -11.32 -6.83
C ALA A 387 22.03 -12.02 -5.45
N ASP A 388 22.82 -11.41 -4.57
CA ASP A 388 23.21 -11.87 -3.25
C ASP A 388 22.36 -11.30 -2.10
N GLY A 389 21.31 -10.51 -2.40
CA GLY A 389 20.38 -9.93 -1.40
C GLY A 389 20.96 -8.74 -0.61
N VAL A 390 22.06 -8.19 -1.11
CA VAL A 390 22.82 -7.11 -0.48
C VAL A 390 23.00 -5.97 -1.48
N ASN A 391 23.14 -4.73 -0.98
CA ASN A 391 23.52 -3.62 -1.85
C ASN A 391 24.96 -3.81 -2.41
N ALA A 392 25.41 -2.93 -3.30
CA ALA A 392 26.73 -3.01 -3.96
C ALA A 392 27.94 -3.09 -2.99
N ASN A 393 27.74 -2.85 -1.68
CA ASN A 393 28.75 -2.93 -0.63
C ASN A 393 28.58 -4.12 0.32
N GLY A 394 27.69 -5.08 0.02
CA GLY A 394 27.48 -6.26 0.86
C GLY A 394 26.58 -6.01 2.08
N VAL A 395 25.83 -4.90 2.11
CA VAL A 395 24.98 -4.54 3.24
C VAL A 395 23.52 -5.00 3.01
N PRO A 396 22.89 -5.65 4.00
CA PRO A 396 21.52 -6.17 3.90
C PRO A 396 20.48 -5.07 3.70
N LEU A 397 19.46 -5.36 2.90
CA LEU A 397 18.33 -4.45 2.69
C LEU A 397 17.28 -4.48 3.80
N PHE A 398 17.43 -5.37 4.79
CA PHE A 398 16.69 -5.34 6.04
C PHE A 398 17.56 -5.84 7.19
N SER A 399 18.61 -5.09 7.58
CA SER A 399 19.30 -5.36 8.83
C SER A 399 18.63 -4.60 9.98
N PRO A 400 18.31 -5.24 11.13
CA PRO A 400 18.05 -4.51 12.36
C PRO A 400 19.28 -3.73 12.86
N ASN A 401 20.46 -3.96 12.26
CA ASN A 401 21.63 -3.08 12.36
C ASN A 401 21.61 -2.09 11.19
N PHE A 402 20.73 -1.10 11.31
CA PHE A 402 20.58 0.12 10.52
C PHE A 402 21.91 0.80 10.11
N VAL A 403 22.54 0.34 9.03
CA VAL A 403 23.61 1.09 8.34
C VAL A 403 23.27 1.12 6.86
N ASP A 404 22.72 2.22 6.37
CA ASP A 404 22.54 2.48 4.93
C ASP A 404 23.92 2.66 4.24
N TYR A 405 23.95 2.53 2.91
CA TYR A 405 24.99 2.92 1.95
C TYR A 405 25.68 4.27 2.26
N ARG A 406 25.02 5.16 3.02
CA ARG A 406 25.54 6.47 3.47
C ARG A 406 25.92 6.55 4.96
N GLY A 407 25.88 5.43 5.69
CA GLY A 407 26.46 5.28 7.03
C GLY A 407 25.62 5.72 8.23
N ASN A 408 24.46 6.41 8.07
CA ASN A 408 23.63 6.89 9.19
C ASN A 408 22.10 6.88 8.98
N LEU A 409 21.58 6.92 7.74
CA LEU A 409 20.15 7.20 7.47
C LEU A 409 19.17 6.26 8.16
N ALA A 410 19.51 4.98 8.29
CA ALA A 410 18.59 3.98 8.77
C ALA A 410 18.24 4.18 10.28
N LYS A 411 19.18 4.70 11.09
CA LYS A 411 18.90 5.12 12.48
C LYS A 411 17.99 6.35 12.50
N ASP A 412 18.27 7.31 11.61
CA ASP A 412 17.53 8.56 11.52
C ASP A 412 16.08 8.30 11.08
N ARG A 413 15.86 7.39 10.12
CA ARG A 413 14.52 6.95 9.67
C ARG A 413 13.66 6.45 10.83
N VAL A 414 14.21 5.57 11.67
CA VAL A 414 13.49 5.03 12.84
C VAL A 414 13.16 6.14 13.84
N SER A 415 14.13 7.02 14.15
CA SER A 415 13.86 8.12 15.08
C SER A 415 12.85 9.13 14.56
N GLU A 416 12.79 9.34 13.25
CA GLU A 416 11.83 10.23 12.59
C GLU A 416 10.50 9.53 12.25
N PHE A 417 10.31 8.26 12.63
CA PHE A 417 9.10 7.48 12.31
C PHE A 417 8.84 7.35 10.80
N ASP A 418 9.92 7.26 10.01
CA ASP A 418 9.91 7.17 8.55
C ASP A 418 10.00 5.73 8.05
N PHE A 419 8.83 5.16 7.73
CA PHE A 419 8.69 3.77 7.35
C PHE A 419 8.07 3.58 5.95
N GLY A 420 7.91 2.32 5.52
CA GLY A 420 7.36 1.96 4.20
C GLY A 420 8.17 2.57 3.05
N PHE A 421 9.50 2.50 3.13
CA PHE A 421 10.44 3.14 2.19
C PHE A 421 11.20 2.12 1.33
N ALA A 422 11.07 0.82 1.61
CA ALA A 422 11.92 -0.20 1.01
C ALA A 422 11.35 -0.75 -0.30
N GLY A 423 10.08 -0.46 -0.62
CA GLY A 423 9.41 -0.96 -1.82
C GLY A 423 8.33 -1.98 -1.51
N GLU A 424 7.60 -1.79 -0.42
CA GLU A 424 6.52 -2.66 0.03
C GLU A 424 5.26 -2.48 -0.83
N ALA A 425 4.57 -3.55 -1.20
CA ALA A 425 3.24 -3.38 -1.82
C ALA A 425 2.24 -2.87 -0.77
N TYR A 426 2.24 -3.49 0.42
CA TYR A 426 1.42 -3.11 1.57
C TYR A 426 2.29 -2.90 2.81
N TRP A 427 2.18 -1.72 3.44
CA TRP A 427 2.83 -1.41 4.71
C TRP A 427 1.78 -1.09 5.77
N VAL A 428 1.80 -1.80 6.89
CA VAL A 428 0.97 -1.47 8.06
C VAL A 428 1.85 -1.42 9.29
N GLN A 429 1.62 -0.41 10.13
CA GLN A 429 2.32 -0.28 11.40
C GLN A 429 1.41 -0.02 12.59
N GLY A 430 1.97 -0.11 13.79
CA GLY A 430 1.26 0.14 15.04
C GLY A 430 0.29 -0.98 15.38
N GLY A 431 -0.99 -0.63 15.57
CA GLY A 431 -2.02 -1.55 16.02
C GLY A 431 -2.49 -2.53 14.96
N MET A 432 -2.26 -2.23 13.67
CA MET A 432 -2.64 -3.10 12.55
C MET A 432 -4.14 -3.48 12.58
N GLN A 433 -5.01 -2.50 12.85
CA GLN A 433 -6.46 -2.69 13.04
C GLN A 433 -7.31 -2.42 11.78
N VAL A 434 -6.66 -2.30 10.62
CA VAL A 434 -7.27 -2.35 9.29
C VAL A 434 -7.49 -3.82 8.90
N GLN A 435 -8.69 -4.17 8.43
CA GLN A 435 -8.99 -5.51 7.90
C GLN A 435 -8.45 -5.62 6.48
N MET A 436 -7.61 -6.61 6.20
CA MET A 436 -7.02 -6.78 4.87
C MET A 436 -7.48 -8.10 4.26
N GLN A 437 -8.20 -8.03 3.14
CA GLN A 437 -8.89 -9.15 2.50
C GLN A 437 -8.60 -9.18 0.98
N ASP A 438 -8.23 -10.33 0.44
CA ASP A 438 -8.16 -10.60 -1.01
C ASP A 438 -7.23 -9.65 -1.80
N ASN A 439 -6.20 -9.11 -1.16
CA ASN A 439 -5.30 -8.15 -1.79
C ASN A 439 -4.16 -8.85 -2.55
N ILE A 440 -3.71 -8.23 -3.63
CA ILE A 440 -2.70 -8.79 -4.53
C ILE A 440 -1.46 -7.90 -4.56
N ALA A 441 -0.28 -8.49 -4.37
CA ALA A 441 1.00 -7.81 -4.50
C ALA A 441 1.84 -8.45 -5.61
N ILE A 442 2.31 -7.64 -6.56
CA ILE A 442 3.08 -8.10 -7.71
C ILE A 442 4.31 -7.23 -7.89
N SER A 443 5.45 -7.83 -8.22
CA SER A 443 6.64 -7.08 -8.64
C SER A 443 7.07 -6.06 -7.57
N SER A 444 7.20 -6.52 -6.33
CA SER A 444 7.52 -5.68 -5.17
C SER A 444 8.84 -6.09 -4.51
N VAL A 445 9.42 -5.21 -3.70
CA VAL A 445 10.51 -5.64 -2.82
C VAL A 445 9.92 -6.56 -1.74
N ASN A 446 8.89 -6.10 -1.04
CA ASN A 446 8.13 -6.98 -0.15
C ASN A 446 6.64 -6.95 -0.52
N GLY A 447 5.96 -8.09 -0.44
CA GLY A 447 4.52 -8.14 -0.64
C GLY A 447 3.78 -7.40 0.48
N VAL A 448 3.90 -7.92 1.71
CA VAL A 448 3.23 -7.34 2.88
C VAL A 448 4.20 -7.19 4.04
N ASN A 449 4.23 -6.00 4.64
CA ASN A 449 4.98 -5.72 5.85
C ASN A 449 4.05 -5.38 7.01
N LEU A 450 4.12 -6.20 8.06
CA LEU A 450 3.46 -5.99 9.35
C LEU A 450 4.49 -5.51 10.35
N PHE A 451 4.36 -4.28 10.84
CA PHE A 451 5.28 -3.73 11.83
C PHE A 451 4.54 -3.35 13.12
N SER A 452 4.85 -4.04 14.22
CA SER A 452 4.43 -3.57 15.54
C SER A 452 5.57 -2.82 16.20
N GLU A 453 5.23 -1.77 16.95
CA GLU A 453 6.21 -0.82 17.47
C GLU A 453 7.16 -1.43 18.51
N ASN A 454 8.31 -0.79 18.69
CA ASN A 454 9.21 -1.00 19.82
C ASN A 454 9.15 0.21 20.78
N TRP A 455 9.33 -0.01 22.09
CA TRP A 455 9.37 0.99 23.17
C TRP A 455 10.46 2.08 23.02
N LEU A 456 11.35 1.97 22.03
CA LEU A 456 12.41 2.93 21.76
C LEU A 456 11.94 4.18 21.00
N LEU A 457 10.70 4.21 20.52
CA LEU A 457 10.11 5.35 19.79
C LEU A 457 9.40 6.30 20.77
N SER A 458 9.99 7.47 21.03
CA SER A 458 9.43 8.50 21.91
C SER A 458 8.35 9.37 21.25
N ASP A 459 8.36 9.47 19.93
CA ASP A 459 7.54 10.40 19.14
C ASP A 459 6.66 9.63 18.16
N LYS A 460 5.55 9.08 18.68
CA LYS A 460 4.56 8.30 17.92
C LYS A 460 3.37 9.16 17.53
N ASP A 461 2.85 8.96 16.32
CA ASP A 461 1.64 9.66 15.84
C ASP A 461 0.36 9.18 16.55
N ALA A 462 0.22 7.87 16.78
CA ALA A 462 -0.82 7.29 17.65
C ALA A 462 -0.21 6.38 18.73
N GLN A 463 -0.72 6.46 19.96
CA GLN A 463 -0.21 5.65 21.08
C GLN A 463 -1.18 4.56 21.55
N THR A 464 -2.47 4.78 21.35
CA THR A 464 -3.53 3.92 21.86
C THR A 464 -4.71 3.91 20.89
N ILE A 465 -5.54 2.88 20.95
CA ILE A 465 -6.79 2.75 20.19
C ILE A 465 -7.93 2.34 21.14
N ALA A 466 -9.16 2.79 20.88
CA ALA A 466 -10.33 2.40 21.67
C ALA A 466 -10.70 0.93 21.45
N ILE A 467 -11.16 0.23 22.49
CA ILE A 467 -11.52 -1.20 22.41
C ILE A 467 -12.64 -1.46 21.39
N ARG A 468 -13.61 -0.54 21.27
CA ARG A 468 -14.68 -0.63 20.25
C ARG A 468 -14.14 -0.74 18.83
N ASN A 469 -12.99 -0.12 18.55
CA ASN A 469 -12.37 -0.11 17.23
C ASN A 469 -11.65 -1.42 16.89
N LEU A 470 -11.59 -2.36 17.84
CA LEU A 470 -11.06 -3.71 17.63
C LEU A 470 -12.10 -4.64 16.98
N ALA A 471 -13.35 -4.20 16.78
CA ALA A 471 -14.39 -4.99 16.12
C ALA A 471 -14.00 -5.34 14.66
N ILE A 472 -14.54 -6.46 14.18
CA ILE A 472 -14.42 -6.97 12.81
C ILE A 472 -15.71 -6.63 12.07
N ARG A 473 -15.59 -6.10 10.85
CA ARG A 473 -16.72 -5.81 9.96
C ARG A 473 -16.92 -7.01 9.02
N GLN A 474 -18.10 -7.61 9.09
CA GLN A 474 -18.51 -8.67 8.19
C GLN A 474 -18.97 -8.10 6.84
N ASP A 475 -19.06 -8.94 5.81
CA ASP A 475 -19.47 -8.55 4.44
C ASP A 475 -20.87 -7.94 4.38
N ASP A 476 -21.78 -8.34 5.28
CA ASP A 476 -23.12 -7.75 5.41
C ASP A 476 -23.12 -6.39 6.14
N GLY A 477 -21.94 -5.87 6.46
CA GLY A 477 -21.71 -4.60 7.14
C GLY A 477 -21.81 -4.68 8.67
N THR A 478 -22.21 -5.82 9.24
CA THR A 478 -22.33 -5.97 10.70
C THR A 478 -20.97 -5.96 11.40
N LEU A 479 -20.94 -5.44 12.62
CA LEU A 479 -19.75 -5.47 13.47
C LEU A 479 -19.87 -6.61 14.47
N VAL A 480 -18.83 -7.44 14.54
CA VAL A 480 -18.69 -8.51 15.53
C VAL A 480 -17.45 -8.29 16.37
N GLU A 481 -17.47 -8.77 17.62
CA GLU A 481 -16.33 -8.70 18.51
C GLU A 481 -15.17 -9.53 17.94
N SER A 482 -13.99 -8.92 17.81
CA SER A 482 -12.76 -9.69 17.56
C SER A 482 -12.41 -10.55 18.78
N PRO A 483 -11.57 -11.60 18.63
CA PRO A 483 -11.09 -12.37 19.76
C PRO A 483 -10.46 -11.51 20.86
N LEU A 484 -9.71 -10.46 20.48
CA LEU A 484 -9.12 -9.53 21.44
C LEU A 484 -10.17 -8.65 22.11
N MET A 485 -11.09 -8.06 21.35
CA MET A 485 -12.17 -7.25 21.90
C MET A 485 -12.95 -8.06 22.94
N LYS A 486 -13.37 -9.26 22.57
CA LYS A 486 -14.10 -10.17 23.45
C LYS A 486 -13.31 -10.47 24.74
N ALA A 487 -12.02 -10.82 24.63
CA ALA A 487 -11.19 -11.12 25.79
C ALA A 487 -11.03 -9.92 26.74
N LEU A 488 -10.95 -8.69 26.20
CA LEU A 488 -10.89 -7.47 27.00
C LEU A 488 -12.24 -7.18 27.69
N LEU A 489 -13.36 -7.33 26.99
CA LEU A 489 -14.69 -7.16 27.58
C LEU A 489 -14.96 -8.19 28.69
N GLU A 490 -14.56 -9.45 28.50
CA GLU A 490 -14.64 -10.51 29.52
C GLU A 490 -13.76 -10.22 30.74
N ALA A 491 -12.66 -9.49 30.56
CA ALA A 491 -11.80 -9.02 31.64
C ALA A 491 -12.32 -7.75 32.35
N GLY A 492 -13.48 -7.23 31.95
CA GLY A 492 -14.16 -6.11 32.61
C GLY A 492 -13.83 -4.72 32.07
N TYR A 493 -13.15 -4.63 30.92
CA TYR A 493 -12.95 -3.36 30.22
C TYR A 493 -14.23 -2.86 29.53
N SER A 494 -14.34 -1.55 29.36
CA SER A 494 -15.39 -0.88 28.59
C SER A 494 -14.97 -0.72 27.11
N PRO A 495 -15.91 -0.71 26.14
CA PRO A 495 -15.60 -0.39 24.74
C PRO A 495 -14.89 0.95 24.52
N ASP A 496 -15.05 1.90 25.45
CA ASP A 496 -14.44 3.23 25.39
C ASP A 496 -13.04 3.29 26.02
N ASP A 497 -12.64 2.25 26.75
CA ASP A 497 -11.27 2.15 27.26
C ASP A 497 -10.30 2.04 26.08
N ARG A 498 -9.07 2.52 26.27
CA ARG A 498 -8.03 2.52 25.24
C ARG A 498 -6.90 1.55 25.59
N VAL A 499 -6.41 0.85 24.58
CA VAL A 499 -5.28 -0.08 24.69
C VAL A 499 -4.10 0.41 23.86
N PRO A 500 -2.85 0.17 24.26
CA PRO A 500 -1.68 0.58 23.48
C PRO A 500 -1.66 -0.10 22.11
N VAL A 501 -1.32 0.66 21.05
CA VAL A 501 -1.30 0.11 19.67
C VAL A 501 -0.15 -0.86 19.44
N GLY A 502 1.03 -0.62 20.02
CA GLY A 502 2.25 -1.41 19.77
C GLY A 502 2.27 -2.84 20.34
N ILE A 503 1.20 -3.31 20.96
CA ILE A 503 1.09 -4.68 21.54
C ILE A 503 -0.09 -5.47 20.97
N LEU A 504 -0.81 -4.91 19.99
CA LEU A 504 -2.00 -5.53 19.45
C LEU A 504 -1.64 -6.58 18.40
N PRO A 505 -2.37 -7.71 18.34
CA PRO A 505 -2.34 -8.59 17.19
C PRO A 505 -2.87 -7.86 15.96
N PRO A 506 -2.34 -8.18 14.76
CA PRO A 506 -3.02 -7.88 13.51
C PRO A 506 -4.48 -8.32 13.57
N LYS A 507 -5.41 -7.45 13.15
CA LYS A 507 -6.85 -7.73 13.22
C LYS A 507 -7.25 -8.90 12.31
N GLN A 508 -6.92 -8.81 11.03
CA GLN A 508 -7.18 -9.84 10.03
C GLN A 508 -6.34 -9.57 8.77
N LEU A 509 -5.62 -10.59 8.31
CA LEU A 509 -5.01 -10.65 6.99
C LEU A 509 -5.45 -11.96 6.33
N GLU A 510 -6.22 -11.86 5.25
CA GLU A 510 -6.84 -13.01 4.59
C GLU A 510 -6.80 -12.89 3.06
N GLY A 511 -6.62 -14.00 2.35
CA GLY A 511 -6.78 -14.07 0.89
C GLY A 511 -5.67 -13.41 0.07
N PHE A 512 -4.51 -13.12 0.67
CA PHE A 512 -3.43 -12.44 -0.06
C PHE A 512 -2.78 -13.34 -1.11
N GLU A 513 -2.60 -12.83 -2.32
CA GLU A 513 -1.73 -13.42 -3.33
C GLU A 513 -0.52 -12.51 -3.59
N VAL A 514 0.68 -13.02 -3.37
CA VAL A 514 1.94 -12.30 -3.60
C VAL A 514 2.79 -13.04 -4.62
N TYR A 515 3.24 -12.36 -5.67
CA TYR A 515 4.21 -12.95 -6.58
C TYR A 515 5.19 -11.98 -7.24
N ASN A 516 6.28 -12.54 -7.76
CA ASN A 516 7.40 -11.79 -8.32
C ASN A 516 7.98 -10.75 -7.33
N ALA A 517 7.90 -11.05 -6.03
CA ALA A 517 8.40 -10.20 -4.96
C ALA A 517 9.78 -10.66 -4.46
N ASN A 518 10.54 -9.79 -3.79
CA ASN A 518 11.75 -10.26 -3.11
C ASN A 518 11.41 -11.07 -1.85
N ILE A 519 10.53 -10.57 -0.98
CA ILE A 519 9.95 -11.32 0.14
C ILE A 519 8.42 -11.30 0.05
N GLY A 520 7.76 -12.43 0.32
CA GLY A 520 6.30 -12.51 0.30
C GLY A 520 5.64 -11.71 1.43
N VAL A 521 5.76 -12.22 2.67
CA VAL A 521 5.22 -11.56 3.88
C VAL A 521 6.32 -11.40 4.92
N VAL A 522 6.40 -10.21 5.50
CA VAL A 522 7.33 -9.85 6.57
C VAL A 522 6.54 -9.45 7.80
N SER A 523 6.86 -10.06 8.94
CA SER A 523 6.42 -9.55 10.25
C SER A 523 7.62 -9.06 11.04
N TRP A 524 7.48 -7.88 11.64
CA TRP A 524 8.54 -7.25 12.41
C TRP A 524 8.01 -6.74 13.75
N PHE A 525 8.61 -7.25 14.84
CA PHE A 525 8.25 -6.91 16.23
C PHE A 525 6.80 -7.21 16.64
N VAL A 526 6.05 -7.98 15.83
CA VAL A 526 4.63 -8.22 16.07
C VAL A 526 4.42 -8.99 17.38
N GLN A 527 3.73 -8.37 18.34
CA GLN A 527 3.37 -8.91 19.66
C GLN A 527 4.53 -9.51 20.48
N ARG A 528 5.78 -9.14 20.20
CA ARG A 528 7.00 -9.67 20.85
C ARG A 528 6.90 -9.68 22.38
N ASN A 529 7.26 -10.80 23.01
CA ASN A 529 7.18 -11.02 24.47
C ASN A 529 8.56 -11.17 25.14
N ASP A 530 9.48 -10.21 24.91
CA ASP A 530 10.88 -10.28 25.40
C ASP A 530 11.20 -9.32 26.56
N ASP A 531 10.20 -8.70 27.15
CA ASP A 531 10.36 -7.60 28.12
C ASP A 531 10.06 -7.99 29.57
N GLY A 532 9.67 -9.24 29.84
CA GLY A 532 9.23 -9.68 31.17
C GLY A 532 7.74 -9.46 31.44
N GLN A 533 6.91 -9.12 30.43
CA GLN A 533 5.47 -8.87 30.57
C GLN A 533 4.60 -10.08 30.91
N GLY A 534 5.18 -11.26 31.16
CA GLY A 534 4.49 -12.31 31.95
C GLY A 534 4.21 -11.89 33.40
N SER A 535 4.90 -10.86 33.91
CA SER A 535 4.77 -10.33 35.26
C SER A 535 5.19 -8.85 35.31
N PHE A 536 4.26 -7.89 35.36
CA PHE A 536 4.61 -6.54 35.81
C PHE A 536 3.61 -5.87 36.76
N ASP A 537 4.19 -5.48 37.89
CA ASP A 537 3.81 -4.38 38.76
C ASP A 537 4.62 -3.13 38.32
N THR A 538 3.87 -2.09 37.91
CA THR A 538 4.11 -0.63 37.88
C THR A 538 5.54 -0.09 37.59
N THR A 539 5.76 0.76 36.58
CA THR A 539 5.38 2.20 36.62
C THR A 539 5.74 2.91 35.30
N LEU A 540 4.72 3.38 34.58
CA LEU A 540 4.57 4.77 34.11
C LEU A 540 3.08 4.95 33.80
N THR A 541 2.41 5.74 34.65
CA THR A 541 1.01 6.23 34.54
C THR A 541 -0.19 5.27 34.65
N GLY A 542 -0.04 4.05 35.18
CA GLY A 542 -1.16 3.42 35.89
C GLY A 542 -2.33 2.81 35.09
N GLN A 543 -2.17 2.52 33.79
CA GLN A 543 -3.06 1.59 33.07
C GLN A 543 -2.29 0.80 32.00
N HIS A 544 -1.58 -0.26 32.38
CA HIS A 544 -1.06 -1.27 31.45
C HIS A 544 -1.24 -2.64 32.10
N ASN A 545 -2.35 -3.30 31.79
CA ASN A 545 -2.75 -4.60 32.34
C ASN A 545 -3.02 -5.62 31.22
N SER A 546 -2.40 -5.50 30.06
CA SER A 546 -2.79 -6.24 28.86
C SER A 546 -1.89 -7.44 28.56
N ASN A 547 -1.61 -8.29 29.55
CA ASN A 547 -1.22 -9.69 29.30
C ASN A 547 -2.24 -10.37 28.38
N ILE A 548 -3.49 -9.90 28.38
CA ILE A 548 -4.59 -10.35 27.52
C ILE A 548 -4.22 -10.19 26.03
N ALA A 549 -3.63 -9.07 25.61
CA ALA A 549 -3.26 -8.86 24.21
C ALA A 549 -2.18 -9.86 23.76
N HIS A 550 -1.22 -10.17 24.64
CA HIS A 550 -0.21 -11.21 24.39
C HIS A 550 -0.75 -12.65 24.52
N ASN A 551 -2.00 -12.86 24.90
CA ASN A 551 -2.63 -14.20 24.92
C ASN A 551 -3.56 -14.44 23.72
N VAL A 552 -3.78 -13.42 22.89
CA VAL A 552 -4.60 -13.52 21.68
C VAL A 552 -3.69 -13.54 20.47
N LYS A 553 -3.87 -14.53 19.61
CA LYS A 553 -3.09 -14.67 18.39
C LYS A 553 -3.61 -13.79 17.27
N GLY A 554 -2.70 -13.13 16.55
CA GLY A 554 -3.00 -12.47 15.29
C GLY A 554 -3.19 -13.49 14.16
N GLN A 555 -4.23 -13.34 13.36
CA GLN A 555 -4.58 -14.31 12.32
C GLN A 555 -4.13 -13.85 10.93
N ILE A 556 -3.40 -14.75 10.26
CA ILE A 556 -2.94 -14.64 8.88
C ILE A 556 -3.41 -15.90 8.14
N GLN A 557 -4.34 -15.77 7.21
CA GLN A 557 -5.07 -16.90 6.65
C GLN A 557 -5.13 -16.84 5.13
N ASP A 558 -5.22 -18.00 4.48
CA ASP A 558 -5.39 -18.11 3.02
C ASP A 558 -4.39 -17.26 2.22
N VAL A 559 -3.10 -17.45 2.53
CA VAL A 559 -2.01 -16.69 1.90
C VAL A 559 -1.32 -17.54 0.85
N THR A 560 -1.26 -17.03 -0.37
CA THR A 560 -0.52 -17.64 -1.47
C THR A 560 0.67 -16.77 -1.85
N VAL A 561 1.88 -17.31 -1.74
CA VAL A 561 3.12 -16.64 -2.16
C VAL A 561 3.82 -17.49 -3.19
N TRP A 562 4.15 -16.92 -4.36
CA TRP A 562 4.87 -17.65 -5.38
C TRP A 562 5.86 -16.82 -6.18
N GLY A 563 6.88 -17.46 -6.77
CA GLY A 563 7.85 -16.78 -7.62
C GLY A 563 8.66 -15.69 -6.89
N VAL A 564 8.90 -15.86 -5.59
CA VAL A 564 9.73 -14.93 -4.80
C VAL A 564 11.22 -15.13 -5.03
N THR A 565 12.01 -14.06 -4.98
CA THR A 565 13.46 -14.14 -5.20
C THR A 565 14.29 -14.43 -3.96
N ASN A 566 13.69 -14.40 -2.76
CA ASN A 566 14.41 -14.57 -1.51
C ASN A 566 13.67 -15.46 -0.52
N GLN A 567 12.54 -14.97 0.02
CA GLN A 567 11.83 -15.63 1.13
C GLN A 567 10.32 -15.63 0.90
N GLY A 568 9.64 -16.71 1.31
CA GLY A 568 8.17 -16.74 1.33
C GLY A 568 7.63 -15.91 2.49
N LEU A 569 7.89 -16.35 3.72
CA LEU A 569 7.54 -15.69 4.97
C LEU A 569 8.82 -15.39 5.78
N ALA A 570 8.92 -14.17 6.31
CA ALA A 570 10.02 -13.72 7.15
C ALA A 570 9.50 -13.21 8.51
N LEU A 571 9.71 -13.98 9.57
CA LEU A 571 9.21 -13.66 10.92
C LEU A 571 10.32 -13.13 11.82
N GLN A 572 10.34 -11.81 12.00
CA GLN A 572 11.39 -11.11 12.74
C GLN A 572 10.87 -10.56 14.07
N ASN A 573 11.46 -11.02 15.16
CA ASN A 573 11.08 -10.70 16.53
C ASN A 573 9.55 -10.73 16.76
N SER A 574 8.84 -11.65 16.13
CA SER A 574 7.38 -11.67 16.08
C SER A 574 6.83 -12.92 16.73
N THR A 575 5.90 -12.75 17.66
CA THR A 575 5.30 -13.85 18.43
C THR A 575 3.78 -13.84 18.32
N GLN A 576 3.13 -14.92 18.74
CA GLN A 576 1.67 -15.02 18.77
C GLN A 576 0.96 -14.84 17.42
N LEU A 577 1.63 -15.17 16.32
CA LEU A 577 0.98 -15.22 15.02
C LEU A 577 0.44 -16.63 14.76
N GLU A 578 -0.78 -16.70 14.22
CA GLU A 578 -1.38 -17.91 13.69
C GLU A 578 -1.48 -17.79 12.18
N PHE A 579 -0.73 -18.64 11.49
CA PHE A 579 -0.81 -18.77 10.05
C PHE A 579 -1.63 -20.01 9.69
N LYS A 580 -2.58 -19.86 8.78
CA LYS A 580 -3.47 -20.95 8.38
C LYS A 580 -3.67 -20.98 6.86
N ASP A 581 -3.73 -22.18 6.29
CA ASP A 581 -4.05 -22.38 4.87
C ASP A 581 -3.07 -21.61 3.94
N VAL A 582 -1.77 -21.81 4.13
CA VAL A 582 -0.74 -21.07 3.40
C VAL A 582 -0.11 -21.92 2.30
N LEU A 583 -0.05 -21.37 1.10
CA LEU A 583 0.63 -21.94 -0.07
C LEU A 583 1.90 -21.13 -0.39
N LEU A 584 3.07 -21.76 -0.29
CA LEU A 584 4.37 -21.17 -0.66
C LEU A 584 4.98 -21.95 -1.82
N VAL A 585 5.19 -21.28 -2.95
CA VAL A 585 5.72 -21.90 -4.17
C VAL A 585 6.97 -21.17 -4.66
N GLY A 586 8.14 -21.80 -4.56
CA GLY A 586 9.37 -21.31 -5.17
C GLY A 586 9.44 -21.67 -6.66
N ASP A 587 10.60 -22.13 -7.12
CA ASP A 587 10.75 -22.74 -8.44
C ASP A 587 10.98 -24.25 -8.28
N PRO A 588 9.95 -25.11 -8.46
CA PRO A 588 10.10 -26.55 -8.32
C PRO A 588 11.09 -27.19 -9.29
N ALA A 589 11.35 -26.55 -10.44
CA ALA A 589 12.30 -27.04 -11.43
C ALA A 589 13.73 -26.61 -11.10
N ASN A 590 13.91 -25.37 -10.64
CA ASN A 590 15.22 -24.78 -10.33
C ASN A 590 15.18 -23.95 -9.03
N PRO A 591 15.09 -24.59 -7.85
CA PRO A 591 15.03 -23.86 -6.58
C PRO A 591 16.23 -22.92 -6.41
N ILE A 592 15.97 -21.70 -5.92
CA ILE A 592 17.01 -20.74 -5.55
C ILE A 592 17.91 -21.38 -4.49
N ALA A 593 19.23 -21.35 -4.73
CA ALA A 593 20.20 -21.95 -3.83
C ALA A 593 20.12 -21.34 -2.42
N TYR A 594 20.18 -22.20 -1.40
CA TYR A 594 20.16 -21.73 -0.02
C TYR A 594 21.43 -20.92 0.29
N LYS A 595 21.24 -19.72 0.80
CA LYS A 595 22.29 -18.89 1.41
C LYS A 595 21.85 -18.54 2.81
N ASP A 596 22.64 -18.92 3.81
CA ASP A 596 22.43 -18.45 5.17
C ASP A 596 23.00 -17.05 5.32
N GLY A 597 22.18 -16.13 5.80
CA GLY A 597 22.62 -14.81 6.21
C GLY A 597 21.72 -14.22 7.28
N GLY A 598 21.13 -15.10 8.11
CA GLY A 598 20.08 -14.75 9.06
C GLY A 598 18.80 -14.27 8.38
N ILE A 599 17.81 -13.86 9.18
CA ILE A 599 16.50 -13.43 8.66
C ILE A 599 16.59 -12.32 7.62
N SER A 600 17.59 -11.45 7.77
CA SER A 600 17.86 -10.31 6.90
C SER A 600 18.37 -10.67 5.49
N ASN A 601 18.97 -11.84 5.29
CA ASN A 601 19.64 -12.19 4.02
C ASN A 601 19.49 -13.66 3.59
N ALA A 602 18.64 -14.43 4.27
CA ALA A 602 18.45 -15.83 3.93
C ALA A 602 17.75 -15.95 2.56
N GLN A 603 18.38 -16.65 1.61
CA GLN A 603 17.84 -16.89 0.27
C GLN A 603 17.37 -18.33 0.09
N GLY A 604 16.34 -18.51 -0.75
CA GLY A 604 15.84 -19.83 -1.14
C GLY A 604 15.11 -20.54 0.01
N VAL A 605 14.45 -19.78 0.89
CA VAL A 605 13.76 -20.31 2.07
C VAL A 605 12.28 -19.97 2.04
N ALA A 606 11.40 -20.95 2.25
CA ALA A 606 9.96 -20.67 2.29
C ALA A 606 9.58 -19.93 3.58
N ILE A 607 10.03 -20.40 4.75
CA ILE A 607 9.77 -19.76 6.04
C ILE A 607 11.09 -19.53 6.79
N THR A 608 11.39 -18.26 7.07
CA THR A 608 12.50 -17.85 7.94
C THR A 608 11.95 -17.24 9.23
N SER A 609 12.69 -17.45 10.31
CA SER A 609 12.33 -16.94 11.63
C SER A 609 13.59 -16.58 12.41
N ASP A 610 13.54 -15.59 13.30
CA ASP A 610 14.59 -15.33 14.30
C ASP A 610 14.27 -15.97 15.67
N TYR A 611 15.27 -16.11 16.54
CA TYR A 611 15.13 -16.93 17.76
C TYR A 611 14.16 -16.32 18.78
N LEU A 612 13.79 -15.07 18.55
CA LEU A 612 12.85 -14.29 19.33
C LEU A 612 11.42 -14.41 18.78
N SER A 613 11.27 -14.99 17.59
CA SER A 613 9.98 -15.24 16.95
C SER A 613 9.40 -16.58 17.37
N ASN A 614 8.96 -16.65 18.62
CA ASN A 614 8.37 -17.83 19.25
C ASN A 614 6.83 -17.80 19.35
N GLN A 615 6.21 -18.91 19.75
CA GLN A 615 4.75 -19.03 19.98
C GLN A 615 3.90 -18.80 18.73
N ASN A 616 4.50 -18.88 17.55
CA ASN A 616 3.80 -18.83 16.28
C ASN A 616 3.26 -20.23 15.93
N THR A 617 2.05 -20.29 15.40
CA THR A 617 1.40 -21.52 14.92
C THR A 617 1.28 -21.52 13.40
N PHE A 618 1.52 -22.68 12.80
CA PHE A 618 1.42 -22.90 11.37
C PHE A 618 0.48 -24.08 11.15
N ASP A 619 -0.74 -23.83 10.66
CA ASP A 619 -1.76 -24.82 10.35
C ASP A 619 -1.99 -24.95 8.83
N ASN A 620 -2.00 -26.18 8.32
CA ASN A 620 -2.24 -26.51 6.92
C ASN A 620 -1.36 -25.75 5.90
N PHE A 621 -0.07 -26.05 5.88
CA PHE A 621 0.89 -25.47 4.94
C PHE A 621 1.13 -26.34 3.71
N ARG A 622 1.34 -25.71 2.55
CA ARG A 622 1.83 -26.40 1.34
C ARG A 622 3.04 -25.67 0.79
N ILE A 623 4.19 -26.35 0.78
CA ILE A 623 5.47 -25.76 0.39
C ILE A 623 6.13 -26.61 -0.71
N GLU A 624 6.46 -25.99 -1.84
CA GLU A 624 7.17 -26.64 -2.94
C GLU A 624 8.18 -25.69 -3.60
N GLY A 625 9.36 -26.20 -4.00
CA GLY A 625 10.30 -25.46 -4.86
C GLY A 625 11.24 -24.46 -4.15
N PHE A 626 11.46 -24.61 -2.84
CA PHE A 626 12.48 -23.85 -2.11
C PHE A 626 13.68 -24.74 -1.79
N ALA A 627 14.90 -24.19 -1.69
CA ALA A 627 16.02 -24.98 -1.19
C ALA A 627 15.79 -25.43 0.26
N LYS A 628 15.23 -24.56 1.11
CA LYS A 628 14.76 -24.88 2.47
C LYS A 628 13.28 -24.56 2.63
N GLY A 629 12.50 -25.51 3.16
CA GLY A 629 11.10 -25.26 3.50
C GLY A 629 10.97 -24.37 4.72
N VAL A 630 11.57 -24.79 5.83
CA VAL A 630 11.56 -24.06 7.09
C VAL A 630 12.99 -23.94 7.58
N SER A 631 13.41 -22.72 7.90
CA SER A 631 14.68 -22.41 8.55
C SER A 631 14.41 -21.73 9.88
N LEU A 632 14.47 -22.52 10.96
CA LEU A 632 14.42 -22.00 12.31
C LEU A 632 15.84 -21.66 12.78
N PRO A 633 16.02 -20.52 13.45
CA PRO A 633 17.33 -20.01 13.82
C PRO A 633 17.88 -20.80 15.01
N VAL A 634 19.19 -21.05 14.94
CA VAL A 634 19.99 -21.52 16.06
C VAL A 634 20.50 -20.29 16.81
N ALA A 635 20.41 -20.27 18.13
CA ALA A 635 20.90 -19.14 18.92
C ALA A 635 22.36 -18.82 18.56
N PRO A 636 22.71 -17.55 18.28
CA PRO A 636 24.04 -17.21 17.80
C PRO A 636 25.05 -17.30 18.94
N GLY A 637 25.81 -18.40 19.00
CA GLY A 637 27.17 -18.47 19.59
C GLY A 637 27.38 -17.96 21.03
N THR A 638 26.35 -17.71 21.83
CA THR A 638 26.52 -17.26 23.21
C THR A 638 26.72 -18.46 24.13
N ASN A 639 27.85 -18.48 24.84
CA ASN A 639 28.06 -19.34 26.02
C ASN A 639 27.16 -18.93 27.21
N GLN A 640 26.03 -18.28 26.96
CA GLN A 640 25.05 -17.88 27.97
C GLN A 640 23.83 -18.80 27.85
N PRO A 641 23.34 -19.38 28.95
CA PRO A 641 22.09 -20.13 28.93
C PRO A 641 20.96 -19.22 28.45
N ILE A 642 20.25 -19.63 27.41
CA ILE A 642 18.97 -19.02 27.05
C ILE A 642 18.03 -19.25 28.25
N PRO A 643 17.33 -18.22 28.78
CA PRO A 643 16.48 -18.35 29.96
C PRO A 643 15.47 -19.49 29.81
N THR A 644 15.31 -20.33 30.83
CA THR A 644 14.46 -21.53 30.76
C THR A 644 12.95 -21.25 30.59
N ASP A 645 12.52 -19.99 30.62
CA ASP A 645 11.13 -19.59 30.30
C ASP A 645 10.91 -19.19 28.83
N THR A 646 11.99 -19.03 28.04
CA THR A 646 11.95 -18.73 26.60
C THR A 646 11.90 -20.00 25.74
N SER A 647 11.28 -21.08 26.26
CA SER A 647 10.97 -22.27 25.47
C SER A 647 9.90 -21.93 24.44
N GLY A 648 10.31 -21.27 23.37
CA GLY A 648 9.46 -21.02 22.22
C GLY A 648 9.09 -22.33 21.55
N THR A 649 7.80 -22.56 21.30
CA THR A 649 7.36 -23.58 20.35
C THR A 649 7.06 -22.88 19.02
N ILE A 650 7.48 -23.53 17.94
CA ILE A 650 6.89 -23.31 16.62
C ILE A 650 6.09 -24.57 16.37
N ASP A 651 4.78 -24.43 16.47
CA ASP A 651 3.85 -25.54 16.37
C ASP A 651 3.37 -25.62 14.92
N VAL A 652 3.83 -26.64 14.21
CA VAL A 652 3.42 -26.94 12.84
C VAL A 652 2.39 -28.07 12.91
N ALA A 653 1.12 -27.72 12.71
CA ALA A 653 -0.01 -28.64 12.70
C ALA A 653 -0.42 -28.91 11.25
N GLY A 654 -0.09 -30.11 10.74
CA GLY A 654 -0.45 -30.48 9.37
C GLY A 654 0.32 -29.71 8.29
N GLY A 655 0.14 -30.15 7.04
CA GLY A 655 0.80 -29.59 5.87
C GLY A 655 1.74 -30.55 5.14
N THR A 656 2.26 -30.10 4.00
CA THR A 656 3.10 -30.85 3.07
C THR A 656 4.34 -30.04 2.67
N LEU A 657 5.47 -30.73 2.57
CA LEU A 657 6.74 -30.19 2.10
C LEU A 657 7.24 -31.09 0.97
N LYS A 658 7.65 -30.51 -0.16
CA LYS A 658 8.22 -31.27 -1.28
C LYS A 658 9.27 -30.49 -2.04
N ASN A 659 10.27 -31.18 -2.58
CA ASN A 659 11.37 -30.56 -3.32
C ASN A 659 12.01 -29.43 -2.50
N SER A 660 12.03 -29.58 -1.18
CA SER A 660 12.44 -28.58 -0.21
C SER A 660 12.93 -29.27 1.06
N GLN A 661 14.12 -28.90 1.54
CA GLN A 661 14.67 -29.55 2.74
C GLN A 661 14.11 -28.92 4.01
N PHE A 662 13.78 -29.75 5.00
CA PHE A 662 13.63 -29.27 6.38
C PHE A 662 15.03 -29.04 6.97
N ALA A 663 15.42 -27.79 7.24
CA ALA A 663 16.72 -27.51 7.84
C ALA A 663 16.70 -27.77 9.35
N GLN A 664 17.81 -28.31 9.85
CA GLN A 664 17.98 -29.06 11.10
C GLN A 664 17.75 -28.25 12.40
N VAL A 665 17.00 -28.87 13.34
CA VAL A 665 16.81 -28.48 14.75
C VAL A 665 18.10 -28.80 15.52
N GLY A 666 18.98 -27.81 15.67
CA GLY A 666 20.24 -27.94 16.42
C GLY A 666 20.16 -27.61 17.91
N ASN A 667 18.97 -27.30 18.47
CA ASN A 667 18.85 -26.81 19.85
C ASN A 667 17.74 -27.56 20.62
N PRO A 668 18.03 -28.22 21.76
CA PRO A 668 17.06 -29.01 22.54
C PRO A 668 15.91 -28.24 23.19
N ILE A 669 15.83 -26.92 22.98
CA ILE A 669 14.84 -26.03 23.61
C ILE A 669 13.53 -25.89 22.79
N PHE A 670 13.58 -26.14 21.48
CA PHE A 670 12.38 -26.09 20.62
C PHE A 670 11.72 -27.48 20.53
N LYS A 671 10.53 -27.62 21.12
CA LYS A 671 9.66 -28.77 20.83
C LYS A 671 8.97 -28.55 19.49
N THR A 672 9.46 -29.22 18.45
CA THR A 672 8.67 -29.44 17.24
C THR A 672 7.74 -30.60 17.51
N THR A 673 6.45 -30.33 17.75
CA THR A 673 5.42 -31.37 17.67
C THR A 673 5.05 -31.53 16.21
N ALA A 674 5.98 -31.99 15.37
CA ALA A 674 5.72 -32.15 13.95
C ALA A 674 4.76 -33.33 13.73
N ILE A 675 3.47 -33.04 13.55
CA ILE A 675 2.50 -33.96 12.94
C ILE A 675 2.43 -33.59 11.45
N ALA A 676 3.57 -33.56 10.77
CA ALA A 676 3.63 -33.35 9.33
C ALA A 676 4.03 -34.67 8.66
N THR A 677 3.30 -35.04 7.61
CA THR A 677 3.68 -36.19 6.78
C THR A 677 4.76 -35.72 5.82
N PHE A 678 6.02 -35.77 6.26
CA PHE A 678 7.17 -35.48 5.40
C PHE A 678 7.38 -36.65 4.44
N ASN A 679 6.68 -36.62 3.30
CA ASN A 679 7.01 -37.49 2.19
C ASN A 679 8.15 -36.85 1.41
N ASP A 680 9.40 -37.03 1.85
CA ASP A 680 10.50 -36.97 0.90
C ASP A 680 11.49 -38.12 1.08
N SER A 681 11.47 -39.00 0.09
CA SER A 681 12.42 -40.07 -0.13
C SER A 681 13.44 -39.63 -1.16
N SER A 682 14.31 -38.69 -0.81
CA SER A 682 15.59 -38.50 -1.50
C SER A 682 16.57 -37.72 -0.62
N PHE A 683 17.69 -38.39 -0.35
CA PHE A 683 18.81 -38.02 0.51
C PHE A 683 19.65 -36.86 -0.04
#